data_AF-A0A6C0E5R2-F1
#
_entry.id   AF-A0A6C0E5R2-F1
#
_cell.length_a   1.000
_cell.length_b   1.000
_cell.length_c   1.000
_cell.angle_alpha   90.00
_cell.angle_beta   90.00
_cell.angle_gamma   90.00
#
_symmetry.space_group_name_H-M   'P 1'
#
loop_
_entity.id
_entity.type
_entity.pdbx_description
1 polymer ?
#
loop_
_entity_poly.entity_id
_entity_poly.type
_entity_poly.pdbx_seq_one_letter_code
_entity_poly.pdbx_strand_id
1 'polypeptide(L)'
;MKFNKQTNEKGRLIELIKKSHQNKNIELEALIHHEGCHKLIKYDDFLSCLSRIKNQKEFKSLTPKEVLNITFRPDSKYRCLRVSIIGRETVRSFCSHGRIKDLGSNVRYYHKEIQKDSNGKIERVDLSDYKVRFNLKEERDLGEDHELVKEIQSQWFEVPKFFRYKKIFTFETLNGLFRNDFAIVKESRNEIKEMYISEVRKYNLEDLVLKPDSFKGKFSAWWHTVKNKPKELVKVCDQPVYYQSFQKSGTLDGRPSYEIEVEYLGNQKGQIMLSEEEVLSKFVQLVGIHLQAIQKSYFVMGESEKDQVIRTYQQLTGLKGSNLFKAPLPITVEVGHLQRLTNRQYLDNNNLNLRKNYLVTEKADGERNLLYVDPVGSMYFINRQNLIRKLGVKMPDLASTLIDGEYLSDQNLFMVFDAYFFQGDGVWKQVFDPRYEAVKKFVEYVKKNMDVSNKTNGNDIKYPLNVDRKVFYRGDITMRKDKVSLDESHYDTLIFDACKKILKQVSVSQGGLLDVGHQFSYNVDGLIFVPLNLHVGQDYIGHNVTEYSMTQSWNRTFKWKPPKMNSIDMVTEVYHPSTSVDFNEQYYNGIPYRQVILKVNYQPDYHNRYNSQRVLNEGISNTPGLKAFTPNYPFVGHIDYNGHLVDESYIAWVPVDLAGNMIALDKSAIQDGEVVEYAYDMNEDDIQFRWKPLRVRANKKANGYHTAINVWRSIHNPISTEMIIGDVDIPQSETYYQSNTKRSEYYLKEMKSFHNFVKSRLLDHISQDKKRPYILDLCCGKLGDLYKWKNQKANFVLAVDSCPDGLDNYNDGGAVRALMAQEHNSNFKRLNSNLMVVLADCTKPLNTGEAGLNALNEYYLKVLYGGVDLGDYSKLGRLSGHALQKFDIVTCHFAIHYFFNNYERLTGFLDNVHQNLRTNGYFIGTCLDGQSLYEKLGKSKTGVISKFQDPDEQQLIWRIIKKYNNTGSQMPSDENSLGMEIDVDLENINNTSHEYLVNFDFLVSLLNQYGLELVDSKLFNEIPNSMLEEFYDNVKSEGHILKSKHMALEYSLLHRWFIFQKKSLAVEGPSLTAQEEAEILNAGVTDLDDNNNNSDNNSDHDDKSVELEVPDLEEVEGFDSQKVKMSGKDNISKYRVEYDYDDESEDDEIDS
;
A
#
# COMPACT_ATOMS: atom_id res chain seq x y z
N MET A 1 -29.66 -21.40 18.69
CA MET A 1 -29.37 -20.40 19.76
C MET A 1 -29.50 -21.08 21.11
N LYS A 2 -28.76 -20.64 22.14
CA LYS A 2 -28.87 -21.10 23.53
C LYS A 2 -29.50 -19.99 24.36
N PHE A 3 -30.60 -20.25 25.07
CA PHE A 3 -31.21 -19.28 25.98
C PHE A 3 -30.54 -19.33 27.35
N ASN A 4 -30.26 -18.17 27.94
CA ASN A 4 -29.69 -18.09 29.28
C ASN A 4 -30.74 -18.48 30.33
N LYS A 5 -30.41 -19.50 31.13
CA LYS A 5 -31.27 -20.02 32.19
C LYS A 5 -31.36 -19.08 33.40
N GLN A 6 -30.31 -18.29 33.69
CA GLN A 6 -30.27 -17.39 34.85
C GLN A 6 -31.23 -16.19 34.67
N THR A 7 -31.37 -15.69 33.45
CA THR A 7 -32.26 -14.56 33.08
C THR A 7 -33.65 -15.01 32.61
N ASN A 8 -33.91 -16.32 32.61
CA ASN A 8 -35.12 -16.99 32.12
C ASN A 8 -35.59 -16.48 30.74
N GLU A 9 -34.67 -16.35 29.79
CA GLU A 9 -34.95 -15.79 28.45
C GLU A 9 -36.06 -16.55 27.71
N LYS A 10 -36.04 -17.90 27.72
CA LYS A 10 -37.10 -18.69 27.07
C LYS A 10 -38.47 -18.38 27.67
N GLY A 11 -38.59 -18.40 29.00
CA GLY A 11 -39.86 -18.15 29.69
C GLY A 11 -40.41 -16.75 29.42
N ARG A 12 -39.55 -15.73 29.42
CA ARG A 12 -39.94 -14.35 29.12
C ARG A 12 -40.34 -14.14 27.65
N LEU A 13 -39.71 -14.83 26.70
CA LEU A 13 -40.14 -14.79 25.30
C LEU A 13 -41.51 -15.45 25.10
N ILE A 14 -41.76 -16.60 25.73
CA ILE A 14 -43.09 -17.23 25.76
C ILE A 14 -44.15 -16.26 26.31
N GLU A 15 -43.82 -15.50 27.36
CA GLU A 15 -44.71 -14.49 27.93
C GLU A 15 -45.03 -13.34 26.96
N LEU A 16 -44.03 -12.80 26.24
CA LEU A 16 -44.27 -11.78 25.21
C LEU A 16 -45.15 -12.29 24.06
N ILE A 17 -44.92 -13.53 23.61
CA ILE A 17 -45.76 -14.17 22.57
C ILE A 17 -47.20 -14.35 23.08
N LYS A 18 -47.38 -14.81 24.31
CA LYS A 18 -48.70 -14.95 24.93
C LYS A 18 -49.44 -13.61 25.03
N LYS A 19 -48.74 -12.52 25.34
CA LYS A 19 -49.32 -11.16 25.34
C LYS A 19 -49.69 -10.69 23.93
N SER A 20 -48.89 -10.96 22.90
CA SER A 20 -49.24 -10.59 21.52
C SER A 20 -50.49 -11.34 21.02
N HIS A 21 -50.68 -12.60 21.40
CA HIS A 21 -51.90 -13.36 21.08
C HIS A 21 -53.20 -12.75 21.63
N GLN A 22 -53.13 -11.95 22.70
CA GLN A 22 -54.31 -11.39 23.38
C GLN A 22 -54.87 -10.12 22.71
N ASN A 23 -54.10 -9.43 21.87
CA ASN A 23 -54.52 -8.17 21.27
C ASN A 23 -53.97 -8.02 19.84
N LYS A 24 -54.88 -7.81 18.87
CA LYS A 24 -54.55 -7.60 17.44
C LYS A 24 -53.76 -6.31 17.15
N ASN A 25 -53.79 -5.33 18.06
CA ASN A 25 -53.04 -4.08 17.92
C ASN A 25 -51.61 -4.21 18.47
N ILE A 26 -51.23 -5.36 19.04
CA ILE A 26 -49.90 -5.58 19.57
C ILE A 26 -48.98 -6.18 18.50
N GLU A 27 -47.86 -5.53 18.24
CA GLU A 27 -46.78 -6.01 17.40
C GLU A 27 -45.70 -6.65 18.28
N LEU A 28 -45.29 -7.88 17.92
CA LEU A 28 -44.10 -8.53 18.45
C LEU A 28 -43.03 -8.55 17.36
N GLU A 29 -41.98 -7.76 17.57
CA GLU A 29 -40.84 -7.61 16.66
C GLU A 29 -39.54 -8.12 17.31
N ALA A 30 -38.63 -8.62 16.48
CA ALA A 30 -37.25 -8.95 16.82
C ALA A 30 -36.30 -8.10 15.97
N LEU A 31 -35.58 -7.20 16.61
CA LEU A 31 -34.53 -6.38 16.00
C LEU A 31 -33.21 -7.16 15.99
N ILE A 32 -32.59 -7.30 14.83
CA ILE A 32 -31.34 -8.05 14.65
C ILE A 32 -30.12 -7.14 14.86
N HIS A 33 -29.09 -7.66 15.54
CA HIS A 33 -27.81 -6.98 15.79
C HIS A 33 -27.95 -5.57 16.41
N HIS A 34 -28.78 -5.46 17.45
CA HIS A 34 -29.05 -4.23 18.18
C HIS A 34 -28.45 -4.30 19.59
N GLU A 35 -27.61 -3.32 19.97
CA GLU A 35 -27.02 -3.22 21.31
C GLU A 35 -26.87 -1.75 21.72
N GLY A 36 -27.52 -1.33 22.82
CA GLY A 36 -27.48 0.05 23.30
C GLY A 36 -27.88 1.08 22.23
N CYS A 37 -27.03 2.10 22.04
CA CYS A 37 -27.12 3.10 20.96
C CYS A 37 -26.27 2.76 19.71
N HIS A 38 -26.01 1.48 19.46
CA HIS A 38 -25.23 1.04 18.30
C HIS A 38 -26.08 0.28 17.29
N LYS A 39 -26.31 0.92 16.14
CA LYS A 39 -26.78 0.25 14.92
C LYS A 39 -25.60 -0.49 14.29
N LEU A 40 -25.44 -1.76 14.67
CA LEU A 40 -24.22 -2.53 14.37
C LEU A 40 -24.23 -3.20 12.98
N ILE A 41 -25.37 -3.24 12.28
CA ILE A 41 -25.47 -3.83 10.95
C ILE A 41 -24.69 -3.00 9.94
N LYS A 42 -23.65 -3.59 9.35
CA LYS A 42 -22.91 -3.00 8.23
C LYS A 42 -23.63 -3.27 6.90
N TYR A 43 -23.25 -2.53 5.85
CA TYR A 43 -23.83 -2.73 4.52
C TYR A 43 -23.63 -4.16 3.99
N ASP A 44 -22.45 -4.75 4.17
CA ASP A 44 -22.17 -6.16 3.82
C ASP A 44 -23.10 -7.14 4.54
N ASP A 45 -23.34 -6.91 5.83
CA ASP A 45 -24.18 -7.75 6.67
C ASP A 45 -25.64 -7.65 6.20
N PHE A 46 -26.11 -6.44 5.91
CA PHE A 46 -27.43 -6.15 5.36
C PHE A 46 -27.64 -6.84 4.00
N LEU A 47 -26.72 -6.70 3.06
CA LEU A 47 -26.77 -7.36 1.75
C LEU A 47 -26.71 -8.89 1.87
N SER A 48 -25.88 -9.41 2.78
CA SER A 48 -25.74 -10.85 3.00
C SER A 48 -27.06 -11.46 3.50
N CYS A 49 -27.72 -10.83 4.47
CA CYS A 49 -29.04 -11.24 4.94
C CYS A 49 -30.12 -11.10 3.85
N LEU A 50 -30.11 -9.99 3.09
CA LEU A 50 -31.08 -9.70 2.02
C LEU A 50 -30.98 -10.71 0.87
N SER A 51 -29.76 -11.07 0.45
CA SER A 51 -29.52 -12.12 -0.54
C SER A 51 -29.97 -13.49 -0.03
N ARG A 52 -29.61 -13.83 1.23
CA ARG A 52 -29.94 -15.12 1.86
C ARG A 52 -31.45 -15.34 2.03
N ILE A 53 -32.25 -14.29 2.28
CA ILE A 53 -33.71 -14.43 2.35
C ILE A 53 -34.36 -14.46 0.96
N LYS A 54 -33.89 -13.64 0.01
CA LYS A 54 -34.42 -13.56 -1.36
C LYS A 54 -34.35 -14.90 -2.11
N ASN A 55 -33.34 -15.71 -1.80
CA ASN A 55 -33.11 -17.02 -2.43
C ASN A 55 -33.92 -18.17 -1.78
N GLN A 56 -34.73 -17.92 -0.75
CA GLN A 56 -35.51 -18.96 -0.06
C GLN A 56 -36.96 -19.03 -0.52
N LYS A 57 -37.41 -20.23 -0.90
CA LYS A 57 -38.77 -20.51 -1.40
C LYS A 57 -39.88 -20.29 -0.36
N GLU A 58 -39.56 -20.17 0.93
CA GLU A 58 -40.57 -19.99 2.00
C GLU A 58 -41.08 -18.54 2.15
N PHE A 59 -40.55 -17.59 1.36
CA PHE A 59 -40.95 -16.18 1.39
C PHE A 59 -41.53 -15.71 0.05
N LYS A 60 -42.53 -14.83 0.13
CA LYS A 60 -42.94 -13.93 -0.97
C LYS A 60 -42.29 -12.57 -0.76
N SER A 61 -41.60 -12.06 -1.77
CA SER A 61 -41.08 -10.69 -1.77
C SER A 61 -42.21 -9.72 -2.13
N LEU A 62 -42.37 -8.64 -1.37
CA LEU A 62 -43.31 -7.57 -1.67
C LEU A 62 -42.57 -6.41 -2.35
N THR A 63 -43.29 -5.62 -3.16
CA THR A 63 -42.76 -4.42 -3.80
C THR A 63 -42.10 -3.50 -2.76
N PRO A 64 -40.84 -3.06 -2.96
CA PRO A 64 -40.16 -2.20 -2.00
C PRO A 64 -40.92 -0.91 -1.74
N LYS A 65 -40.97 -0.48 -0.48
CA LYS A 65 -41.69 0.73 -0.05
C LYS A 65 -40.74 1.80 0.42
N GLU A 66 -40.97 3.03 -0.02
CA GLU A 66 -40.30 4.22 0.52
C GLU A 66 -41.29 4.94 1.44
N VAL A 67 -40.87 5.19 2.68
CA VAL A 67 -41.71 5.73 3.76
C VAL A 67 -40.95 6.81 4.51
N LEU A 68 -41.56 7.97 4.71
CA LEU A 68 -41.08 8.98 5.65
C LEU A 68 -41.91 8.91 6.93
N ASN A 69 -41.29 8.42 8.00
CA ASN A 69 -41.87 8.41 9.34
C ASN A 69 -41.51 9.70 10.09
N ILE A 70 -42.48 10.25 10.81
CA ILE A 70 -42.37 11.51 11.53
C ILE A 70 -42.89 11.29 12.96
N THR A 71 -42.09 11.66 13.95
CA THR A 71 -42.40 11.54 15.39
C THR A 71 -42.14 12.86 16.12
N PHE A 72 -42.64 12.96 17.36
CA PHE A 72 -42.67 14.19 18.15
C PHE A 72 -41.95 14.04 19.49
N ARG A 73 -41.75 15.16 20.21
CA ARG A 73 -40.97 15.17 21.45
C ARG A 73 -41.64 14.33 22.57
N PRO A 74 -40.88 13.62 23.42
CA PRO A 74 -41.45 12.73 24.45
C PRO A 74 -42.22 13.45 25.56
N ASP A 75 -41.93 14.73 25.79
CA ASP A 75 -42.62 15.63 26.72
C ASP A 75 -43.92 16.23 26.15
N SER A 76 -44.15 16.09 24.85
CA SER A 76 -45.36 16.59 24.18
C SER A 76 -46.56 15.65 24.34
N LYS A 77 -47.76 16.19 24.15
CA LYS A 77 -48.99 15.37 24.02
C LYS A 77 -48.99 14.46 22.78
N TYR A 78 -48.16 14.76 21.79
CA TYR A 78 -48.01 13.98 20.56
C TYR A 78 -46.97 12.85 20.67
N ARG A 79 -46.39 12.59 21.86
CA ARG A 79 -45.30 11.62 22.09
C ARG A 79 -45.55 10.20 21.55
N CYS A 80 -46.80 9.74 21.51
CA CYS A 80 -47.18 8.42 20.98
C CYS A 80 -47.74 8.48 19.54
N LEU A 81 -47.71 9.64 18.87
CA LEU A 81 -48.19 9.80 17.50
C LEU A 81 -47.04 9.58 16.50
N ARG A 82 -47.22 8.66 15.56
CA ARG A 82 -46.39 8.51 14.36
C ARG A 82 -47.20 8.91 13.14
N VAL A 83 -46.65 9.81 12.33
CA VAL A 83 -47.19 10.14 11.02
C VAL A 83 -46.31 9.49 9.96
N SER A 84 -46.91 8.74 9.03
CA SER A 84 -46.19 7.97 8.01
C SER A 84 -46.66 8.40 6.63
N ILE A 85 -45.74 8.96 5.83
CA ILE A 85 -45.98 9.34 4.43
C ILE A 85 -45.43 8.22 3.53
N ILE A 86 -46.26 7.67 2.66
CA ILE A 86 -45.97 6.42 1.93
C ILE A 86 -45.86 6.71 0.41
N GLY A 87 -44.82 6.14 -0.22
CA GLY A 87 -44.59 6.19 -1.66
C GLY A 87 -43.57 7.26 -2.07
N ARG A 88 -42.70 6.92 -3.04
CA ARG A 88 -41.59 7.77 -3.49
C ARG A 88 -42.05 9.18 -3.87
N GLU A 89 -43.00 9.29 -4.80
CA GLU A 89 -43.44 10.59 -5.29
C GLU A 89 -44.17 11.40 -4.21
N THR A 90 -44.93 10.75 -3.32
CA THR A 90 -45.54 11.39 -2.15
C THR A 90 -44.49 11.98 -1.22
N VAL A 91 -43.44 11.21 -0.90
CA VAL A 91 -42.32 11.67 -0.08
C VAL A 91 -41.58 12.80 -0.79
N ARG A 92 -41.31 12.70 -2.09
CA ARG A 92 -40.68 13.75 -2.90
C ARG A 92 -41.49 15.05 -2.89
N SER A 93 -42.81 14.96 -3.02
CA SER A 93 -43.72 16.12 -2.88
C SER A 93 -43.59 16.74 -1.49
N PHE A 94 -43.73 15.93 -0.42
CA PHE A 94 -43.55 16.44 0.94
C PHE A 94 -42.19 17.13 1.15
N CYS A 95 -41.10 16.57 0.62
CA CYS A 95 -39.77 17.17 0.72
C CYS A 95 -39.65 18.54 0.03
N SER A 96 -40.47 18.85 -0.97
CA SER A 96 -40.41 20.15 -1.67
C SER A 96 -41.19 21.27 -0.98
N HIS A 97 -42.38 20.98 -0.43
CA HIS A 97 -43.27 22.01 0.14
C HIS A 97 -43.63 21.82 1.63
N GLY A 98 -43.32 20.67 2.24
CA GLY A 98 -43.51 20.39 3.67
C GLY A 98 -44.97 20.33 4.16
N ARG A 99 -45.96 20.46 3.27
CA ARG A 99 -47.40 20.43 3.62
C ARG A 99 -47.92 19.00 3.56
N ILE A 100 -48.66 18.60 4.58
CA ILE A 100 -49.17 17.22 4.69
C ILE A 100 -50.58 17.04 4.13
N LYS A 101 -51.41 18.10 4.14
CA LYS A 101 -52.80 18.06 3.63
C LYS A 101 -52.87 17.79 2.12
N ASP A 102 -51.85 18.22 1.38
CA ASP A 102 -51.80 18.12 -0.08
C ASP A 102 -51.50 16.67 -0.57
N LEU A 103 -51.24 15.72 0.34
CA LEU A 103 -50.77 14.37 0.03
C LEU A 103 -51.88 13.29 0.07
N GLY A 104 -53.07 13.65 0.57
CA GLY A 104 -54.25 12.78 0.65
C GLY A 104 -54.01 11.44 1.35
N SER A 105 -54.66 10.38 0.85
CA SER A 105 -54.70 9.03 1.44
C SER A 105 -53.36 8.28 1.54
N ASN A 106 -52.27 8.89 1.06
CA ASN A 106 -50.90 8.37 1.18
C ASN A 106 -50.24 8.72 2.54
N VAL A 107 -50.94 9.47 3.39
CA VAL A 107 -50.56 9.74 4.78
C VAL A 107 -51.33 8.81 5.72
N ARG A 108 -50.66 8.28 6.74
CA ARG A 108 -51.24 7.45 7.79
C ARG A 108 -50.88 7.96 9.17
N TYR A 109 -51.81 7.83 10.11
CA TYR A 109 -51.69 8.34 11.48
C TYR A 109 -51.82 7.19 12.47
N TYR A 110 -50.73 6.86 13.15
CA TYR A 110 -50.67 5.75 14.08
C TYR A 110 -50.42 6.24 15.50
N HIS A 111 -51.14 5.67 16.46
CA HIS A 111 -50.68 5.68 17.84
C HIS A 111 -49.74 4.49 18.02
N LYS A 112 -48.46 4.77 18.30
CA LYS A 112 -47.43 3.76 18.57
C LYS A 112 -46.80 3.99 19.95
N GLU A 113 -46.94 3.01 20.83
CA GLU A 113 -46.35 3.03 22.18
C GLU A 113 -45.70 1.68 22.53
N ILE A 114 -44.59 1.70 23.27
CA ILE A 114 -43.94 0.49 23.78
C ILE A 114 -44.70 0.00 25.01
N GLN A 115 -45.08 -1.28 25.01
CA GLN A 115 -45.84 -1.88 26.11
C GLN A 115 -45.01 -1.96 27.40
N LYS A 116 -45.69 -1.89 28.54
CA LYS A 116 -45.10 -1.91 29.88
C LYS A 116 -45.83 -2.89 30.78
N ASP A 117 -45.09 -3.52 31.69
CA ASP A 117 -45.63 -4.40 32.72
C ASP A 117 -46.39 -3.60 33.79
N SER A 118 -47.01 -4.31 34.75
CA SER A 118 -47.74 -3.71 35.87
C SER A 118 -46.88 -2.85 36.81
N ASN A 119 -45.54 -2.91 36.68
CA ASN A 119 -44.58 -2.10 37.42
C ASN A 119 -44.02 -0.92 36.59
N GLY A 120 -44.54 -0.71 35.37
CA GLY A 120 -44.13 0.35 34.45
C GLY A 120 -42.86 0.04 33.65
N LYS A 121 -42.32 -1.18 33.72
CA LYS A 121 -41.10 -1.60 33.03
C LYS A 121 -41.43 -2.06 31.60
N ILE A 122 -40.60 -1.71 30.64
CA ILE A 122 -40.79 -2.09 29.22
C ILE A 122 -40.86 -3.62 29.03
N GLU A 123 -41.90 -4.06 28.31
CA GLU A 123 -42.13 -5.44 27.85
C GLU A 123 -41.16 -5.79 26.71
N ARG A 124 -39.93 -6.17 27.08
CA ARG A 124 -38.88 -6.60 26.14
C ARG A 124 -38.03 -7.75 26.66
N VAL A 125 -37.37 -8.45 25.74
CA VAL A 125 -36.31 -9.43 26.03
C VAL A 125 -35.10 -9.17 25.13
N ASP A 126 -33.98 -8.82 25.74
CA ASP A 126 -32.68 -8.78 25.06
C ASP A 126 -32.00 -10.14 25.15
N LEU A 127 -31.68 -10.73 24.00
CA LEU A 127 -30.78 -11.86 23.86
C LEU A 127 -29.37 -11.31 23.60
N SER A 128 -28.74 -10.73 24.62
CA SER A 128 -27.45 -10.03 24.50
C SER A 128 -26.34 -10.91 23.90
N ASP A 129 -26.36 -12.22 24.17
CA ASP A 129 -25.41 -13.19 23.59
C ASP A 129 -25.46 -13.26 22.05
N TYR A 130 -26.58 -12.83 21.45
CA TYR A 130 -26.78 -12.78 20.00
C TYR A 130 -27.06 -11.37 19.46
N LYS A 131 -27.07 -10.36 20.34
CA LYS A 131 -27.47 -8.97 20.03
C LYS A 131 -28.84 -8.89 19.34
N VAL A 132 -29.81 -9.69 19.80
CA VAL A 132 -31.19 -9.67 19.28
C VAL A 132 -32.11 -9.12 20.35
N ARG A 133 -32.99 -8.20 19.99
CA ARG A 133 -33.95 -7.55 20.90
C ARG A 133 -35.38 -7.84 20.48
N PHE A 134 -36.15 -8.47 21.36
CA PHE A 134 -37.60 -8.63 21.20
C PHE A 134 -38.32 -7.50 21.91
N ASN A 135 -39.17 -6.75 21.20
CA ASN A 135 -40.01 -5.70 21.77
C ASN A 135 -41.48 -6.01 21.56
N LEU A 136 -42.31 -5.67 22.55
CA LEU A 136 -43.75 -5.62 22.44
C LEU A 136 -44.21 -4.17 22.29
N LYS A 137 -44.89 -3.83 21.19
CA LYS A 137 -45.40 -2.49 20.91
C LYS A 137 -46.90 -2.55 20.65
N GLU A 138 -47.65 -1.52 21.00
CA GLU A 138 -48.99 -1.31 20.44
C GLU A 138 -48.89 -0.35 19.26
N GLU A 139 -49.51 -0.73 18.15
CA GLU A 139 -49.73 0.11 16.99
C GLU A 139 -51.21 0.05 16.59
N ARG A 140 -51.88 1.21 16.58
CA ARG A 140 -53.27 1.34 16.15
C ARG A 140 -53.42 2.54 15.20
N ASP A 141 -54.12 2.35 14.10
CA ASP A 141 -54.52 3.43 13.20
C ASP A 141 -55.53 4.34 13.93
N LEU A 142 -55.30 5.65 13.89
CA LEU A 142 -56.17 6.64 14.51
C LEU A 142 -57.21 7.19 13.52
N GLY A 143 -56.97 7.06 12.21
CA GLY A 143 -57.73 7.75 11.17
C GLY A 143 -57.50 9.27 11.16
N GLU A 144 -57.96 9.93 10.10
CA GLU A 144 -57.84 11.39 9.94
C GLU A 144 -58.78 12.18 10.86
N ASP A 145 -59.88 11.55 11.30
CA ASP A 145 -60.91 12.22 12.09
C ASP A 145 -60.56 12.44 13.57
N HIS A 146 -59.51 11.79 14.06
CA HIS A 146 -59.10 11.83 15.46
C HIS A 146 -58.66 13.24 15.90
N GLU A 147 -59.05 13.66 17.11
CA GLU A 147 -58.81 15.01 17.64
C GLU A 147 -57.33 15.43 17.56
N LEU A 148 -56.43 14.60 18.08
CA LEU A 148 -54.96 14.81 17.99
C LEU A 148 -54.43 14.93 16.55
N VAL A 149 -55.09 14.30 15.57
CA VAL A 149 -54.69 14.34 14.16
C VAL A 149 -55.12 15.66 13.52
N LYS A 150 -56.36 16.09 13.77
CA LYS A 150 -56.86 17.41 13.34
C LYS A 150 -56.03 18.55 13.94
N GLU A 151 -55.61 18.41 15.20
CA GLU A 151 -54.77 19.41 15.87
C GLU A 151 -53.34 19.45 15.32
N ILE A 152 -52.66 18.31 15.14
CA ILE A 152 -51.29 18.34 14.58
C ILE A 152 -51.26 18.82 13.13
N GLN A 153 -52.36 18.63 12.38
CA GLN A 153 -52.53 19.17 11.02
C GLN A 153 -52.74 20.69 10.99
N SER A 154 -53.27 21.32 12.04
CA SER A 154 -53.39 22.78 12.12
C SER A 154 -52.08 23.44 12.57
N GLN A 155 -51.40 22.84 13.55
CA GLN A 155 -50.10 23.32 14.10
C GLN A 155 -48.87 22.75 13.35
N TRP A 156 -49.05 22.24 12.13
CA TRP A 156 -48.03 21.41 11.46
C TRP A 156 -46.67 22.10 11.31
N PHE A 157 -46.62 23.41 11.06
CA PHE A 157 -45.34 24.14 10.89
C PHE A 157 -44.69 24.58 12.22
N GLU A 158 -45.45 24.58 13.32
CA GLU A 158 -45.01 25.08 14.62
C GLU A 158 -44.34 23.98 15.46
N VAL A 159 -44.95 22.79 15.49
CA VAL A 159 -44.51 21.68 16.36
C VAL A 159 -43.18 21.08 15.88
N PRO A 160 -42.13 20.97 16.72
CA PRO A 160 -40.89 20.30 16.36
C PRO A 160 -41.05 18.78 16.12
N LYS A 161 -40.42 18.27 15.07
CA LYS A 161 -40.54 16.91 14.53
C LYS A 161 -39.18 16.24 14.37
N PHE A 162 -39.15 14.92 14.50
CA PHE A 162 -38.02 14.08 14.11
C PHE A 162 -38.41 13.30 12.85
N PHE A 163 -37.58 13.33 11.81
CA PHE A 163 -37.86 12.76 10.51
C PHE A 163 -36.98 11.53 10.25
N ARG A 164 -37.59 10.44 9.75
CA ARG A 164 -36.93 9.16 9.52
C ARG A 164 -37.39 8.55 8.19
N TYR A 165 -36.59 8.74 7.15
CA TYR A 165 -36.80 8.16 5.84
C TYR A 165 -36.29 6.71 5.82
N LYS A 166 -37.17 5.75 5.51
CA LYS A 166 -36.84 4.33 5.33
C LYS A 166 -37.16 3.90 3.88
N LYS A 167 -36.21 3.25 3.21
CA LYS A 167 -36.47 2.42 2.03
C LYS A 167 -36.46 0.95 2.48
N ILE A 168 -37.60 0.30 2.38
CA ILE A 168 -37.88 -1.01 3.01
C ILE A 168 -38.08 -2.07 1.93
N PHE A 169 -37.36 -3.19 2.06
CA PHE A 169 -37.58 -4.42 1.30
C PHE A 169 -38.23 -5.45 2.23
N THR A 170 -39.44 -5.90 1.90
CA THR A 170 -40.27 -6.74 2.77
C THR A 170 -40.39 -8.16 2.21
N PHE A 171 -40.19 -9.15 3.07
CA PHE A 171 -40.33 -10.57 2.76
C PHE A 171 -41.28 -11.22 3.77
N GLU A 172 -42.45 -11.64 3.32
CA GLU A 172 -43.45 -12.29 4.16
C GLU A 172 -43.40 -13.81 3.94
N THR A 173 -43.60 -14.62 4.99
CA THR A 173 -43.69 -16.08 4.82
C THR A 173 -44.90 -16.45 3.96
N LEU A 174 -44.87 -17.61 3.26
CA LEU A 174 -45.99 -18.03 2.40
C LEU A 174 -47.33 -18.15 3.16
N ASN A 175 -47.30 -18.58 4.42
CA ASN A 175 -48.47 -18.64 5.32
C ASN A 175 -48.89 -17.28 5.90
N GLY A 176 -48.15 -16.21 5.62
CA GLY A 176 -48.45 -14.85 6.05
C GLY A 176 -48.19 -14.53 7.53
N LEU A 177 -47.75 -15.49 8.34
CA LEU A 177 -47.63 -15.32 9.80
C LEU A 177 -46.40 -14.52 10.24
N PHE A 178 -45.36 -14.40 9.42
CA PHE A 178 -44.14 -13.65 9.75
C PHE A 178 -43.70 -12.74 8.61
N ARG A 179 -43.13 -11.58 8.98
CA ARG A 179 -42.58 -10.57 8.06
C ARG A 179 -41.11 -10.31 8.42
N ASN A 180 -40.27 -10.16 7.39
CA ASN A 180 -38.88 -9.75 7.54
C ASN A 180 -38.71 -8.44 6.76
N ASP A 181 -38.41 -7.36 7.46
CA ASP A 181 -38.23 -6.03 6.88
C ASP A 181 -36.76 -5.62 6.91
N PHE A 182 -36.27 -5.21 5.76
CA PHE A 182 -34.90 -4.75 5.53
C PHE A 182 -34.95 -3.27 5.19
N ALA A 183 -34.57 -2.40 6.11
CA ALA A 183 -34.64 -0.97 5.92
C ALA A 183 -33.26 -0.31 5.76
N ILE A 184 -33.11 0.46 4.69
CA ILE A 184 -32.07 1.49 4.56
C ILE A 184 -32.67 2.77 5.12
N VAL A 185 -32.02 3.35 6.13
CA VAL A 185 -32.58 4.44 6.94
C VAL A 185 -31.68 5.67 6.90
N LYS A 186 -32.26 6.83 6.56
CA LYS A 186 -31.69 8.14 6.88
C LYS A 186 -32.63 8.88 7.83
N GLU A 187 -32.08 9.56 8.83
CA GLU A 187 -32.85 10.20 9.89
C GLU A 187 -32.29 11.57 10.26
N SER A 188 -33.09 12.40 10.93
CA SER A 188 -32.62 13.68 11.49
C SER A 188 -31.47 13.45 12.47
N ARG A 189 -30.65 14.49 12.69
CA ARG A 189 -29.51 14.43 13.60
C ARG A 189 -29.91 13.95 15.00
N ASN A 190 -29.13 13.03 15.54
CA ASN A 190 -29.12 12.73 16.98
C ASN A 190 -27.91 13.41 17.64
N GLU A 191 -27.99 13.67 18.94
CA GLU A 191 -26.93 14.27 19.76
C GLU A 191 -26.60 13.42 21.00
N ILE A 192 -25.46 13.71 21.62
CA ILE A 192 -25.15 13.23 22.98
C ILE A 192 -25.58 14.32 23.95
N LYS A 193 -26.41 13.98 24.93
CA LYS A 193 -26.94 14.93 25.91
C LYS A 193 -26.65 14.48 27.34
N GLU A 194 -26.37 15.42 28.24
CA GLU A 194 -26.33 15.15 29.67
C GLU A 194 -27.74 15.18 30.26
N MET A 195 -28.09 14.14 31.01
CA MET A 195 -29.42 13.96 31.59
C MET A 195 -29.30 13.46 33.03
N TYR A 196 -30.25 13.83 33.88
CA TYR A 196 -30.30 13.28 35.23
C TYR A 196 -30.73 11.81 35.20
N ILE A 197 -30.18 10.97 36.08
CA ILE A 197 -30.58 9.55 36.19
C ILE A 197 -32.09 9.38 36.46
N SER A 198 -32.73 10.35 37.13
CA SER A 198 -34.19 10.39 37.27
C SER A 198 -34.93 10.55 35.94
N GLU A 199 -34.41 11.35 35.00
CA GLU A 199 -34.96 11.50 33.65
C GLU A 199 -34.66 10.27 32.78
N VAL A 200 -33.44 9.74 32.85
CA VAL A 200 -33.05 8.49 32.18
C VAL A 200 -34.01 7.35 32.56
N ARG A 201 -34.36 7.23 33.85
CA ARG A 201 -35.36 6.28 34.34
C ARG A 201 -36.77 6.61 33.85
N LYS A 202 -37.21 7.88 33.96
CA LYS A 202 -38.53 8.34 33.49
C LYS A 202 -38.79 8.02 32.02
N TYR A 203 -37.77 8.18 31.17
CA TYR A 203 -37.85 7.96 29.72
C TYR A 203 -37.30 6.59 29.28
N ASN A 204 -36.88 5.73 30.21
CA ASN A 204 -36.30 4.39 29.96
C ASN A 204 -35.05 4.39 29.04
N LEU A 205 -34.18 5.39 29.18
CA LEU A 205 -33.00 5.60 28.32
C LEU A 205 -31.73 4.88 28.85
N GLU A 206 -31.83 3.94 29.79
CA GLU A 206 -30.66 3.30 30.44
C GLU A 206 -29.70 2.63 29.42
N ASP A 207 -30.24 2.09 28.33
CA ASP A 207 -29.50 1.49 27.21
C ASP A 207 -28.60 2.48 26.43
N LEU A 208 -28.96 3.76 26.46
CA LEU A 208 -28.30 4.83 25.72
C LEU A 208 -27.31 5.58 26.60
N VAL A 209 -27.11 5.16 27.85
CA VAL A 209 -26.15 5.80 28.75
C VAL A 209 -24.72 5.41 28.37
N LEU A 210 -23.85 6.41 28.26
CA LEU A 210 -22.43 6.22 28.02
C LEU A 210 -21.67 6.06 29.34
N LYS A 211 -20.94 4.96 29.50
CA LYS A 211 -19.99 4.75 30.60
C LYS A 211 -18.79 5.70 30.41
N PRO A 212 -18.39 6.50 31.42
CA PRO A 212 -17.16 7.31 31.36
C PRO A 212 -15.92 6.48 31.03
N ASP A 213 -15.03 7.02 30.19
CA ASP A 213 -13.80 6.33 29.76
C ASP A 213 -12.82 6.08 30.91
N SER A 214 -12.85 6.95 31.93
CA SER A 214 -12.08 6.80 33.17
C SER A 214 -12.40 5.51 33.94
N PHE A 215 -13.59 4.91 33.76
CA PHE A 215 -13.96 3.66 34.42
C PHE A 215 -13.53 2.43 33.60
N LYS A 216 -12.50 1.72 34.08
CA LYS A 216 -11.90 0.55 33.39
C LYS A 216 -12.72 -0.76 33.45
N GLY A 217 -13.85 -0.79 34.16
CA GLY A 217 -14.72 -1.96 34.28
C GLY A 217 -15.91 -2.00 33.30
N LYS A 218 -16.71 -3.08 33.36
CA LYS A 218 -17.93 -3.24 32.54
C LYS A 218 -18.98 -2.15 32.84
N PHE A 219 -19.77 -1.76 31.83
CA PHE A 219 -20.90 -0.83 31.98
C PHE A 219 -21.81 -1.22 33.16
N SER A 220 -22.16 -2.50 33.30
CA SER A 220 -23.05 -2.97 34.37
C SER A 220 -22.49 -2.72 35.77
N ALA A 221 -21.18 -2.88 35.97
CA ALA A 221 -20.52 -2.62 37.26
C ALA A 221 -20.53 -1.12 37.59
N TRP A 222 -20.22 -0.26 36.61
CA TRP A 222 -20.33 1.19 36.75
C TRP A 222 -21.78 1.64 37.00
N TRP A 223 -22.74 1.18 36.20
CA TRP A 223 -24.15 1.55 36.33
C TRP A 223 -24.69 1.21 37.72
N HIS A 224 -24.24 0.12 38.35
CA HIS A 224 -24.63 -0.21 39.71
C HIS A 224 -24.21 0.81 40.78
N THR A 225 -23.11 1.56 40.58
CA THR A 225 -22.66 2.58 41.56
C THR A 225 -23.41 3.91 41.42
N VAL A 226 -23.92 4.22 40.23
CA VAL A 226 -24.60 5.50 39.94
C VAL A 226 -26.13 5.40 39.85
N LYS A 227 -26.70 4.27 39.40
CA LYS A 227 -28.14 4.15 39.04
C LYS A 227 -29.12 4.61 40.12
N ASN A 228 -28.75 4.51 41.40
CA ASN A 228 -29.63 4.88 42.52
C ASN A 228 -29.51 6.35 42.96
N LYS A 229 -28.72 7.17 42.26
CA LYS A 229 -28.54 8.61 42.53
C LYS A 229 -29.38 9.46 41.54
N PRO A 230 -30.62 9.85 41.85
CA PRO A 230 -31.53 10.47 40.88
C PRO A 230 -31.10 11.85 40.34
N LYS A 231 -30.17 12.53 41.05
CA LYS A 231 -29.60 13.84 40.67
C LYS A 231 -28.21 13.74 40.04
N GLU A 232 -27.65 12.56 39.84
CA GLU A 232 -26.39 12.41 39.09
C GLU A 232 -26.67 12.68 37.60
N LEU A 233 -25.77 13.42 36.94
CA LEU A 233 -25.78 13.59 35.48
C LEU A 233 -25.03 12.43 34.82
N VAL A 234 -25.57 11.94 33.71
CA VAL A 234 -24.90 10.97 32.83
C VAL A 234 -25.06 11.39 31.37
N LYS A 235 -24.06 11.08 30.55
CA LYS A 235 -24.12 11.30 29.10
C LYS A 235 -24.97 10.21 28.45
N VAL A 236 -25.88 10.62 27.57
CA VAL A 236 -26.82 9.73 26.86
C VAL A 236 -26.67 9.95 25.36
N CYS A 237 -26.36 8.90 24.59
CA CYS A 237 -26.27 8.92 23.13
C CYS A 237 -27.66 8.86 22.46
N ASP A 238 -27.68 9.00 21.13
CA ASP A 238 -28.86 8.88 20.27
C ASP A 238 -30.08 9.70 20.71
N GLN A 239 -29.85 10.91 21.25
CA GLN A 239 -30.95 11.82 21.60
C GLN A 239 -31.45 12.56 20.36
N PRO A 240 -32.72 12.40 19.95
CA PRO A 240 -33.22 12.98 18.72
C PRO A 240 -33.32 14.50 18.78
N VAL A 241 -32.73 15.20 17.80
CA VAL A 241 -32.92 16.64 17.61
C VAL A 241 -34.19 16.88 16.80
N TYR A 242 -35.07 17.74 17.31
CA TYR A 242 -36.39 17.99 16.71
C TYR A 242 -36.44 19.33 15.97
N TYR A 243 -36.88 19.29 14.71
CA TYR A 243 -36.87 20.41 13.78
C TYR A 243 -38.29 20.79 13.33
N GLN A 244 -38.54 22.08 13.06
CA GLN A 244 -39.85 22.53 12.57
C GLN A 244 -40.15 22.04 11.15
N SER A 245 -39.13 21.96 10.28
CA SER A 245 -39.23 21.56 8.87
C SER A 245 -38.21 20.49 8.48
N PHE A 246 -38.52 19.74 7.41
CA PHE A 246 -37.68 18.66 6.89
C PHE A 246 -36.36 19.16 6.29
N GLN A 247 -36.37 20.35 5.66
CA GLN A 247 -35.17 20.94 5.07
C GLN A 247 -34.14 21.31 6.14
N LYS A 248 -34.59 21.79 7.31
CA LYS A 248 -33.69 22.13 8.44
C LYS A 248 -33.14 20.91 9.17
N SER A 249 -33.70 19.71 8.99
CA SER A 249 -33.26 18.52 9.73
C SER A 249 -32.09 17.76 9.12
N GLY A 250 -31.64 18.15 7.91
CA GLY A 250 -30.51 17.52 7.21
C GLY A 250 -30.71 16.03 6.92
N THR A 251 -31.96 15.55 6.91
CA THR A 251 -32.29 14.12 7.01
C THR A 251 -31.81 13.32 5.81
N LEU A 252 -31.63 13.93 4.63
CA LEU A 252 -31.10 13.22 3.46
C LEU A 252 -29.57 13.31 3.33
N ASP A 253 -28.91 14.19 4.09
CA ASP A 253 -27.47 14.44 3.98
C ASP A 253 -26.66 13.45 4.83
N GLY A 254 -27.28 12.88 5.86
CA GLY A 254 -26.69 11.85 6.72
C GLY A 254 -26.33 10.55 5.97
N ARG A 255 -25.26 9.89 6.43
CA ARG A 255 -24.91 8.52 6.00
C ARG A 255 -26.05 7.56 6.35
N PRO A 256 -26.43 6.64 5.45
CA PRO A 256 -27.48 5.67 5.74
C PRO A 256 -27.05 4.68 6.83
N SER A 257 -28.04 4.26 7.64
CA SER A 257 -27.95 3.15 8.59
C SER A 257 -28.86 2.00 8.13
N TYR A 258 -28.61 0.80 8.64
CA TYR A 258 -29.26 -0.43 8.17
C TYR A 258 -29.99 -1.13 9.32
N GLU A 259 -31.22 -1.56 9.08
CA GLU A 259 -32.05 -2.27 10.05
C GLU A 259 -32.61 -3.57 9.43
N ILE A 260 -32.64 -4.63 10.23
CA ILE A 260 -33.30 -5.90 9.90
C ILE A 260 -34.24 -6.22 11.06
N GLU A 261 -35.51 -6.37 10.74
CA GLU A 261 -36.60 -6.52 11.69
C GLU A 261 -37.39 -7.80 11.31
N VAL A 262 -37.71 -8.66 12.28
CA VAL A 262 -38.57 -9.84 12.09
C VAL A 262 -39.82 -9.67 12.93
N GLU A 263 -41.01 -9.66 12.32
CA GLU A 263 -42.28 -9.36 12.97
C GLU A 263 -43.26 -10.53 12.85
N TYR A 264 -44.02 -10.79 13.92
CA TYR A 264 -45.08 -11.78 13.94
C TYR A 264 -46.45 -11.12 13.69
N LEU A 265 -47.19 -11.64 12.71
CA LEU A 265 -48.46 -11.10 12.21
C LEU A 265 -49.67 -12.00 12.51
N GLY A 266 -49.49 -13.13 13.19
CA GLY A 266 -50.56 -14.12 13.37
C GLY A 266 -51.78 -13.59 14.11
N ASN A 267 -51.55 -12.79 15.16
CA ASN A 267 -52.59 -12.11 15.93
C ASN A 267 -53.32 -11.00 15.15
N GLN A 268 -52.73 -10.47 14.06
CA GLN A 268 -53.32 -9.44 13.21
C GLN A 268 -54.20 -10.03 12.09
N LYS A 269 -53.85 -11.23 11.58
CA LYS A 269 -54.47 -11.81 10.36
C LYS A 269 -55.62 -12.79 10.62
N GLY A 270 -55.91 -13.14 11.88
CA GLY A 270 -57.12 -13.88 12.26
C GLY A 270 -57.23 -15.32 11.76
N GLN A 271 -56.12 -15.93 11.32
CA GLN A 271 -56.05 -17.34 10.91
C GLN A 271 -55.03 -18.10 11.75
N ILE A 272 -55.32 -19.39 12.00
CA ILE A 272 -54.50 -20.42 12.68
C ILE A 272 -53.43 -19.86 13.64
N MET A 273 -53.80 -19.73 14.92
CA MET A 273 -52.82 -19.47 15.97
C MET A 273 -51.88 -20.67 16.13
N LEU A 274 -50.62 -20.46 15.79
CA LEU A 274 -49.52 -21.29 16.26
C LEU A 274 -49.44 -21.20 17.79
N SER A 275 -49.06 -22.28 18.46
CA SER A 275 -48.74 -22.26 19.89
C SER A 275 -47.53 -21.36 20.19
N GLU A 276 -47.39 -20.91 21.44
CA GLU A 276 -46.29 -20.03 21.83
C GLU A 276 -44.90 -20.66 21.58
N GLU A 277 -44.80 -22.00 21.67
CA GLU A 277 -43.56 -22.72 21.36
C GLU A 277 -43.26 -22.78 19.85
N GLU A 278 -44.28 -22.93 19.00
CA GLU A 278 -44.13 -22.89 17.54
C GLU A 278 -43.74 -21.50 17.04
N VAL A 279 -44.36 -20.44 17.59
CA VAL A 279 -43.99 -19.04 17.28
C VAL A 279 -42.54 -18.78 17.70
N LEU A 280 -42.14 -19.20 18.90
CA LEU A 280 -40.74 -19.07 19.37
C LEU A 280 -39.77 -19.85 18.47
N SER A 281 -40.13 -21.08 18.08
CA SER A 281 -39.33 -21.91 17.17
C SER A 281 -39.11 -21.23 15.82
N LYS A 282 -40.18 -20.67 15.22
CA LYS A 282 -40.08 -19.97 13.94
C LYS A 282 -39.30 -18.65 14.06
N PHE A 283 -39.45 -17.90 15.17
CA PHE A 283 -38.57 -16.76 15.45
C PHE A 283 -37.09 -17.16 15.51
N VAL A 284 -36.74 -18.24 16.22
CA VAL A 284 -35.34 -18.73 16.28
C VAL A 284 -34.84 -19.16 14.90
N GLN A 285 -35.67 -19.74 14.04
CA GLN A 285 -35.30 -20.06 12.66
C GLN A 285 -35.02 -18.78 11.84
N LEU A 286 -35.94 -17.81 11.86
CA LEU A 286 -35.84 -16.58 11.07
C LEU A 286 -34.68 -15.68 11.52
N VAL A 287 -34.58 -15.43 12.83
CA VAL A 287 -33.43 -14.75 13.45
C VAL A 287 -32.13 -15.50 13.14
N GLY A 288 -32.16 -16.84 13.18
CA GLY A 288 -31.03 -17.70 12.83
C GLY A 288 -30.51 -17.48 11.42
N ILE A 289 -31.39 -17.35 10.42
CA ILE A 289 -31.01 -17.07 9.02
C ILE A 289 -30.17 -15.79 8.93
N HIS A 290 -30.60 -14.72 9.61
CA HIS A 290 -29.88 -13.44 9.61
C HIS A 290 -28.56 -13.53 10.36
N LEU A 291 -28.55 -14.12 11.56
CA LEU A 291 -27.31 -14.31 12.33
C LEU A 291 -26.28 -15.17 11.58
N GLN A 292 -26.71 -16.20 10.84
CA GLN A 292 -25.84 -17.01 9.99
C GLN A 292 -25.19 -16.21 8.86
N ALA A 293 -25.93 -15.28 8.24
CA ALA A 293 -25.39 -14.40 7.20
C ALA A 293 -24.37 -13.41 7.77
N ILE A 294 -24.71 -12.72 8.86
CA ILE A 294 -23.82 -11.75 9.55
C ILE A 294 -22.53 -12.44 10.02
N GLN A 295 -22.64 -13.60 10.67
CA GLN A 295 -21.48 -14.35 11.16
C GLN A 295 -20.73 -15.10 10.05
N LYS A 296 -21.23 -15.08 8.80
CA LYS A 296 -20.74 -15.84 7.64
C LYS A 296 -20.49 -17.31 7.99
N SER A 297 -21.38 -17.88 8.80
CA SER A 297 -21.24 -19.17 9.47
C SER A 297 -22.60 -19.88 9.51
N TYR A 298 -22.65 -21.16 9.15
CA TYR A 298 -23.90 -21.93 9.29
C TYR A 298 -24.28 -22.16 10.76
N PHE A 299 -23.29 -22.26 11.64
CA PHE A 299 -23.51 -22.43 13.07
C PHE A 299 -23.44 -21.06 13.77
N VAL A 300 -24.57 -20.67 14.40
CA VAL A 300 -24.65 -19.41 15.16
C VAL A 300 -23.86 -19.54 16.46
N MET A 301 -22.86 -18.68 16.63
CA MET A 301 -22.07 -18.48 17.83
C MET A 301 -22.67 -17.33 18.66
N GLY A 302 -22.59 -17.42 20.00
CA GLY A 302 -22.91 -16.32 20.90
C GLY A 302 -21.65 -15.59 21.36
N GLU A 303 -21.76 -14.31 21.73
CA GLU A 303 -20.62 -13.49 22.16
C GLU A 303 -19.92 -14.10 23.40
N SER A 304 -20.63 -14.75 24.32
CA SER A 304 -20.04 -15.44 25.48
C SER A 304 -19.20 -16.66 25.08
N GLU A 305 -19.61 -17.35 24.01
CA GLU A 305 -18.87 -18.49 23.43
C GLU A 305 -17.63 -17.99 22.69
N LYS A 306 -17.78 -16.92 21.89
CA LYS A 306 -16.68 -16.23 21.19
C LYS A 306 -15.62 -15.70 22.15
N ASP A 307 -16.04 -15.05 23.23
CA ASP A 307 -15.18 -14.59 24.32
C ASP A 307 -14.39 -15.75 24.97
N GLN A 308 -15.00 -16.92 25.10
CA GLN A 308 -14.32 -18.12 25.60
C GLN A 308 -13.30 -18.64 24.60
N VAL A 309 -13.64 -18.71 23.31
CA VAL A 309 -12.72 -19.10 22.23
C VAL A 309 -11.51 -18.16 22.18
N ILE A 310 -11.72 -16.85 22.30
CA ILE A 310 -10.65 -15.84 22.36
C ILE A 310 -9.72 -16.11 23.55
N ARG A 311 -10.27 -16.34 24.75
CA ARG A 311 -9.47 -16.63 25.95
C ARG A 311 -8.64 -17.90 25.79
N THR A 312 -9.23 -19.02 25.34
CA THR A 312 -8.51 -20.29 25.22
C THR A 312 -7.48 -20.25 24.08
N TYR A 313 -7.76 -19.49 23.01
CA TYR A 313 -6.81 -19.25 21.93
C TYR A 313 -5.60 -18.42 22.41
N GLN A 314 -5.83 -17.35 23.18
CA GLN A 314 -4.77 -16.55 23.80
C GLN A 314 -3.95 -17.37 24.80
N GLN A 315 -4.59 -18.27 25.57
CA GLN A 315 -3.89 -19.20 26.47
C GLN A 315 -2.97 -20.17 25.74
N LEU A 316 -3.41 -20.74 24.60
CA LEU A 316 -2.60 -21.64 23.79
C LEU A 316 -1.42 -20.92 23.12
N THR A 317 -1.67 -19.73 22.57
CA THR A 317 -0.71 -19.02 21.71
C THR A 317 0.21 -18.05 22.45
N GLY A 318 -0.11 -17.69 23.70
CA GLY A 318 0.56 -16.62 24.46
C GLY A 318 0.20 -15.19 24.00
N LEU A 319 -0.69 -15.05 23.01
CA LEU A 319 -1.01 -13.77 22.38
C LEU A 319 -1.83 -12.84 23.27
N LYS A 320 -1.58 -11.54 23.11
CA LYS A 320 -2.33 -10.46 23.77
C LYS A 320 -3.04 -9.58 22.73
N GLY A 321 -4.21 -9.07 23.10
CA GLY A 321 -5.00 -8.15 22.26
C GLY A 321 -5.99 -8.85 21.32
N SER A 322 -6.61 -8.04 20.45
CA SER A 322 -7.74 -8.43 19.57
C SER A 322 -7.33 -9.03 18.22
N ASN A 323 -6.05 -8.93 17.83
CA ASN A 323 -5.55 -9.51 16.58
C ASN A 323 -5.06 -10.95 16.81
N LEU A 324 -5.97 -11.90 16.57
CA LEU A 324 -5.79 -13.34 16.76
C LEU A 324 -5.09 -13.99 15.57
N PHE A 325 -5.35 -13.51 14.35
CA PHE A 325 -4.74 -14.07 13.14
C PHE A 325 -3.24 -13.73 13.09
N LYS A 326 -2.43 -14.73 13.44
CA LYS A 326 -0.97 -14.70 13.35
C LYS A 326 -0.54 -15.83 12.44
N ALA A 327 0.04 -15.50 11.29
CA ALA A 327 0.57 -16.46 10.33
C ALA A 327 1.51 -15.75 9.34
N PRO A 328 2.55 -16.41 8.80
CA PRO A 328 3.47 -15.78 7.85
C PRO A 328 2.79 -15.37 6.55
N LEU A 329 3.06 -14.15 6.08
CA LEU A 329 2.59 -13.68 4.79
C LEU A 329 3.69 -13.83 3.72
N PRO A 330 3.40 -14.40 2.54
CA PRO A 330 4.40 -14.60 1.49
C PRO A 330 4.70 -13.32 0.70
N ILE A 331 5.97 -13.10 0.38
CA ILE A 331 6.45 -12.04 -0.53
C ILE A 331 6.50 -12.53 -1.98
N THR A 332 6.46 -11.63 -2.96
CA THR A 332 6.48 -12.01 -4.39
C THR A 332 7.86 -12.56 -4.79
N VAL A 333 7.92 -13.56 -5.68
CA VAL A 333 9.17 -14.01 -6.29
C VAL A 333 9.70 -12.93 -7.24
N GLU A 334 11.01 -12.72 -7.25
CA GLU A 334 11.72 -11.74 -8.07
C GLU A 334 12.97 -12.42 -8.66
N VAL A 335 13.59 -11.83 -9.69
CA VAL A 335 14.67 -12.48 -10.47
C VAL A 335 15.84 -12.95 -9.58
N GLY A 336 16.24 -12.14 -8.59
CA GLY A 336 17.31 -12.50 -7.64
C GLY A 336 17.04 -13.79 -6.84
N HIS A 337 15.77 -14.11 -6.58
CA HIS A 337 15.37 -15.35 -5.90
C HIS A 337 15.49 -16.60 -6.78
N LEU A 338 15.72 -16.45 -8.09
CA LEU A 338 15.84 -17.53 -9.07
C LEU A 338 17.21 -17.61 -9.76
N GLN A 339 18.09 -16.64 -9.52
CA GLN A 339 19.42 -16.58 -10.14
C GLN A 339 20.28 -17.79 -9.79
N ARG A 340 21.21 -18.13 -10.69
CA ARG A 340 22.10 -19.26 -10.49
C ARG A 340 23.14 -18.87 -9.47
N LEU A 341 23.34 -19.72 -8.46
CA LEU A 341 24.25 -19.40 -7.37
C LEU A 341 25.67 -19.83 -7.71
N THR A 342 26.65 -19.00 -7.37
CA THR A 342 28.06 -19.42 -7.30
C THR A 342 28.26 -20.42 -6.16
N ASN A 343 29.36 -21.18 -6.22
CA ASN A 343 29.67 -22.22 -5.22
C ASN A 343 29.71 -21.67 -3.78
N ARG A 344 30.20 -20.42 -3.60
CA ARG A 344 30.15 -19.69 -2.33
C ARG A 344 28.71 -19.35 -1.92
N GLN A 345 27.95 -18.75 -2.84
CA GLN A 345 26.56 -18.34 -2.62
C GLN A 345 25.64 -19.51 -2.29
N TYR A 346 25.91 -20.72 -2.82
CA TYR A 346 25.15 -21.93 -2.52
C TYR A 346 25.37 -22.39 -1.07
N LEU A 347 26.59 -22.26 -0.55
CA LEU A 347 26.96 -22.62 0.83
C LEU A 347 26.55 -21.58 1.89
N ASP A 348 26.32 -20.32 1.51
CA ASP A 348 25.86 -19.28 2.46
C ASP A 348 24.38 -19.48 2.87
N ASN A 349 24.14 -19.81 4.13
CA ASN A 349 22.79 -20.03 4.67
C ASN A 349 21.94 -18.76 4.77
N ASN A 350 22.52 -17.56 4.62
CA ASN A 350 21.79 -16.28 4.64
C ASN A 350 21.29 -15.85 3.25
N ASN A 351 21.76 -16.49 2.17
CA ASN A 351 21.39 -16.16 0.80
C ASN A 351 19.97 -16.67 0.46
N LEU A 352 19.10 -15.77 0.00
CA LEU A 352 17.69 -16.02 -0.32
C LEU A 352 17.51 -16.41 -1.78
N ASN A 353 17.48 -17.70 -2.04
CA ASN A 353 17.27 -18.21 -3.38
C ASN A 353 16.50 -19.54 -3.36
N LEU A 354 15.53 -19.69 -4.26
CA LEU A 354 14.64 -20.83 -4.34
C LEU A 354 15.34 -22.12 -4.79
N ARG A 355 16.51 -22.02 -5.42
CA ARG A 355 17.38 -23.15 -5.82
C ARG A 355 17.89 -24.01 -4.67
N LYS A 356 17.68 -23.63 -3.40
CA LYS A 356 18.16 -24.41 -2.24
C LYS A 356 17.28 -24.31 -1.00
N ASN A 357 17.03 -25.45 -0.36
CA ASN A 357 16.29 -25.58 0.90
C ASN A 357 14.84 -25.04 0.85
N TYR A 358 14.19 -25.08 -0.31
CA TYR A 358 12.77 -24.73 -0.47
C TYR A 358 11.91 -25.94 -0.83
N LEU A 359 10.63 -25.86 -0.45
CA LEU A 359 9.56 -26.68 -1.00
C LEU A 359 8.59 -25.79 -1.79
N VAL A 360 7.91 -26.37 -2.78
CA VAL A 360 6.85 -25.71 -3.56
C VAL A 360 5.53 -26.50 -3.51
N THR A 361 4.42 -25.77 -3.52
CA THR A 361 3.04 -26.27 -3.59
C THR A 361 2.19 -25.33 -4.44
N GLU A 362 1.01 -25.78 -4.90
CA GLU A 362 0.10 -24.93 -5.67
C GLU A 362 -0.53 -23.83 -4.80
N LYS A 363 -0.71 -22.63 -5.37
CA LYS A 363 -1.48 -21.57 -4.71
C LYS A 363 -2.95 -21.70 -5.11
N ALA A 364 -3.86 -21.86 -4.15
CA ALA A 364 -5.29 -21.89 -4.44
C ALA A 364 -5.90 -20.49 -4.28
N ASP A 365 -7.00 -20.23 -5.00
CA ASP A 365 -7.79 -19.01 -4.83
C ASP A 365 -8.86 -19.17 -3.74
N GLY A 366 -8.40 -19.42 -2.50
CA GLY A 366 -9.26 -19.68 -1.33
C GLY A 366 -9.12 -18.64 -0.22
N GLU A 367 -10.08 -18.62 0.70
CA GLU A 367 -10.00 -17.77 1.89
C GLU A 367 -9.03 -18.38 2.91
N ARG A 368 -7.87 -17.76 3.15
CA ARG A 368 -6.92 -18.25 4.16
C ARG A 368 -7.49 -18.13 5.58
N ASN A 369 -7.52 -19.25 6.30
CA ASN A 369 -8.06 -19.37 7.64
C ASN A 369 -7.12 -20.20 8.52
N LEU A 370 -6.95 -19.77 9.76
CA LEU A 370 -6.49 -20.67 10.82
C LEU A 370 -7.67 -21.52 11.28
N LEU A 371 -7.48 -22.83 11.39
CA LEU A 371 -8.44 -23.71 12.07
C LEU A 371 -7.92 -23.96 13.48
N TYR A 372 -8.69 -23.50 14.46
CA TYR A 372 -8.45 -23.67 15.88
C TYR A 372 -9.39 -24.74 16.46
N VAL A 373 -8.83 -25.67 17.23
CA VAL A 373 -9.56 -26.65 18.03
C VAL A 373 -9.43 -26.26 19.51
N ASP A 374 -10.55 -25.91 20.15
CA ASP A 374 -10.56 -25.48 21.55
C ASP A 374 -10.23 -26.64 22.53
N PRO A 375 -9.99 -26.37 23.83
CA PRO A 375 -9.67 -27.40 24.81
C PRO A 375 -10.77 -28.44 25.07
N VAL A 376 -11.99 -28.24 24.55
CA VAL A 376 -13.06 -29.26 24.59
C VAL A 376 -13.25 -29.97 23.24
N GLY A 377 -12.45 -29.65 22.22
CA GLY A 377 -12.47 -30.26 20.90
C GLY A 377 -13.30 -29.53 19.85
N SER A 378 -13.94 -28.40 20.15
CA SER A 378 -14.80 -27.70 19.18
C SER A 378 -13.94 -26.96 18.13
N MET A 379 -14.35 -27.01 16.87
CA MET A 379 -13.57 -26.47 15.75
C MET A 379 -14.10 -25.10 15.27
N TYR A 380 -13.18 -24.16 15.03
CA TYR A 380 -13.46 -22.80 14.57
C TYR A 380 -12.47 -22.36 13.49
N PHE A 381 -12.94 -21.58 12.51
CA PHE A 381 -12.06 -20.80 11.65
C PHE A 381 -11.81 -19.41 12.21
N ILE A 382 -10.61 -18.89 12.01
CA ILE A 382 -10.21 -17.49 12.26
C ILE A 382 -9.55 -16.97 10.97
N ASN A 383 -10.13 -15.96 10.34
CA ASN A 383 -9.59 -15.36 9.11
C ASN A 383 -8.73 -14.11 9.38
N ARG A 384 -8.11 -13.54 8.34
CA ARG A 384 -7.26 -12.33 8.41
C ARG A 384 -7.96 -11.10 8.96
N GLN A 385 -9.29 -11.02 8.90
CA GLN A 385 -10.09 -9.94 9.46
C GLN A 385 -10.51 -10.21 10.91
N ASN A 386 -9.97 -11.26 11.54
CA ASN A 386 -10.34 -11.75 12.88
C ASN A 386 -11.81 -12.16 13.01
N LEU A 387 -12.47 -12.53 11.90
CA LEU A 387 -13.78 -13.15 11.96
C LEU A 387 -13.64 -14.60 12.43
N ILE A 388 -14.27 -14.93 13.55
CA ILE A 388 -14.35 -16.28 14.09
C ILE A 388 -15.62 -16.94 13.59
N ARG A 389 -15.51 -18.09 12.92
CA ARG A 389 -16.64 -18.89 12.41
C ARG A 389 -16.68 -20.25 13.07
N LYS A 390 -17.87 -20.70 13.48
CA LYS A 390 -18.05 -21.99 14.13
C LYS A 390 -18.33 -23.08 13.10
N LEU A 391 -17.60 -24.19 13.19
CA LEU A 391 -17.70 -25.29 12.24
C LEU A 391 -18.72 -26.36 12.63
N GLY A 392 -19.24 -26.33 13.87
CA GLY A 392 -20.24 -27.28 14.37
C GLY A 392 -19.72 -28.68 14.68
N VAL A 393 -18.46 -28.96 14.35
CA VAL A 393 -17.76 -30.23 14.58
C VAL A 393 -17.02 -30.20 15.92
N LYS A 394 -16.94 -31.35 16.59
CA LYS A 394 -16.22 -31.54 17.85
C LYS A 394 -15.33 -32.79 17.78
N MET A 395 -14.02 -32.60 17.93
CA MET A 395 -12.97 -33.63 17.90
C MET A 395 -12.09 -33.51 19.16
N PRO A 396 -12.46 -34.13 20.30
CA PRO A 396 -11.75 -33.98 21.58
C PRO A 396 -10.28 -34.40 21.53
N ASP A 397 -9.93 -35.44 20.77
CA ASP A 397 -8.55 -35.92 20.67
C ASP A 397 -7.62 -34.93 19.94
N LEU A 398 -8.19 -33.95 19.24
CA LEU A 398 -7.45 -32.86 18.57
C LEU A 398 -7.48 -31.54 19.36
N ALA A 399 -7.97 -31.55 20.61
CA ALA A 399 -8.06 -30.36 21.46
C ALA A 399 -6.72 -29.59 21.55
N SER A 400 -6.78 -28.26 21.64
CA SER A 400 -5.61 -27.37 21.69
C SER A 400 -4.70 -27.45 20.45
N THR A 401 -5.30 -27.58 19.26
CA THR A 401 -4.60 -27.60 17.97
C THR A 401 -4.86 -26.33 17.16
N LEU A 402 -3.85 -25.84 16.44
CA LEU A 402 -3.92 -24.69 15.54
C LEU A 402 -3.15 -24.98 14.24
N ILE A 403 -3.87 -24.98 13.12
CA ILE A 403 -3.35 -25.24 11.78
C ILE A 403 -3.73 -24.13 10.79
N ASP A 404 -2.99 -24.00 9.70
CA ASP A 404 -3.21 -22.99 8.65
C ASP A 404 -3.59 -23.66 7.32
N GLY A 405 -4.52 -23.04 6.60
CA GLY A 405 -5.10 -23.60 5.38
C GLY A 405 -5.89 -22.59 4.56
N GLU A 406 -6.23 -22.98 3.34
CA GLU A 406 -7.11 -22.23 2.44
C GLU A 406 -8.49 -22.89 2.39
N TYR A 407 -9.54 -22.12 2.71
CA TYR A 407 -10.93 -22.56 2.67
C TYR A 407 -11.57 -22.19 1.33
N LEU A 408 -12.02 -23.20 0.60
CA LEU A 408 -12.70 -23.12 -0.68
C LEU A 408 -14.21 -23.26 -0.41
N SER A 409 -14.90 -22.11 -0.33
CA SER A 409 -16.31 -22.04 0.08
C SER A 409 -17.24 -22.90 -0.77
N ASP A 410 -16.99 -22.96 -2.07
CA ASP A 410 -17.91 -23.54 -3.04
C ASP A 410 -17.90 -25.08 -3.00
N GLN A 411 -16.82 -25.65 -2.44
CA GLN A 411 -16.59 -27.09 -2.29
C GLN A 411 -16.64 -27.53 -0.82
N ASN A 412 -16.78 -26.58 0.12
CA ASN A 412 -16.64 -26.80 1.56
C ASN A 412 -15.34 -27.51 1.94
N LEU A 413 -14.27 -27.20 1.22
CA LEU A 413 -12.97 -27.88 1.31
C LEU A 413 -11.95 -26.97 2.00
N PHE A 414 -11.31 -27.47 3.05
CA PHE A 414 -10.20 -26.81 3.72
C PHE A 414 -8.89 -27.53 3.40
N MET A 415 -8.05 -26.87 2.58
CA MET A 415 -6.74 -27.34 2.17
C MET A 415 -5.69 -26.89 3.20
N VAL A 416 -5.38 -27.76 4.14
CA VAL A 416 -4.36 -27.54 5.19
C VAL A 416 -2.97 -27.57 4.58
N PHE A 417 -2.12 -26.61 4.92
CA PHE A 417 -0.74 -26.57 4.44
C PHE A 417 0.32 -26.40 5.56
N ASP A 418 -0.07 -26.00 6.78
CA ASP A 418 0.86 -25.84 7.90
C ASP A 418 0.20 -26.12 9.28
N ALA A 419 1.04 -26.33 10.30
CA ALA A 419 0.63 -26.47 11.70
C ALA A 419 1.51 -25.62 12.62
N TYR A 420 0.89 -24.94 13.59
CA TYR A 420 1.58 -24.08 14.55
C TYR A 420 1.51 -24.62 15.97
N PHE A 421 0.36 -25.19 16.36
CA PHE A 421 0.19 -25.91 17.62
C PHE A 421 -0.52 -27.24 17.34
N PHE A 422 -0.12 -28.31 18.01
CA PHE A 422 -0.77 -29.61 17.88
C PHE A 422 -0.88 -30.24 19.26
N GLN A 423 -2.11 -30.52 19.71
CA GLN A 423 -2.40 -31.11 21.04
C GLN A 423 -1.76 -30.33 22.21
N GLY A 424 -1.60 -29.01 22.08
CA GLY A 424 -0.95 -28.13 23.06
C GLY A 424 0.52 -27.81 22.75
N ASP A 425 1.23 -28.64 21.99
CA ASP A 425 2.65 -28.44 21.68
C ASP A 425 2.86 -27.39 20.58
N GLY A 426 3.74 -26.41 20.85
CA GLY A 426 4.11 -25.33 19.93
C GLY A 426 5.04 -25.77 18.80
N VAL A 427 4.53 -26.61 17.88
CA VAL A 427 5.28 -27.14 16.73
C VAL A 427 5.81 -26.06 15.77
N TRP A 428 5.32 -24.81 15.84
CA TRP A 428 5.84 -23.67 15.07
C TRP A 428 7.34 -23.41 15.26
N LYS A 429 7.94 -23.84 16.39
CA LYS A 429 9.39 -23.77 16.67
C LYS A 429 10.22 -24.84 15.94
N GLN A 430 9.57 -25.74 15.20
CA GLN A 430 10.21 -26.82 14.46
C GLN A 430 10.30 -26.46 12.97
N VAL A 431 11.23 -27.09 12.25
CA VAL A 431 11.38 -26.97 10.79
C VAL A 431 10.15 -27.52 10.06
N PHE A 432 10.13 -27.52 8.72
CA PHE A 432 8.91 -27.86 7.97
C PHE A 432 8.35 -29.26 8.25
N ASP A 433 9.20 -30.30 8.24
CA ASP A 433 8.75 -31.69 8.23
C ASP A 433 7.91 -32.11 9.46
N PRO A 434 8.30 -31.82 10.72
CA PRO A 434 7.47 -32.15 11.88
C PRO A 434 6.13 -31.41 11.92
N ARG A 435 6.08 -30.17 11.41
CA ARG A 435 4.83 -29.39 11.29
C ARG A 435 3.90 -30.02 10.26
N TYR A 436 4.45 -30.40 9.10
CA TYR A 436 3.68 -31.10 8.07
C TYR A 436 3.24 -32.52 8.50
N GLU A 437 3.99 -33.18 9.38
CA GLU A 437 3.57 -34.45 10.00
C GLU A 437 2.37 -34.27 10.95
N ALA A 438 2.31 -33.17 11.71
CA ALA A 438 1.12 -32.80 12.48
C ALA A 438 -0.09 -32.52 11.57
N VAL A 439 0.12 -31.89 10.40
CA VAL A 439 -0.93 -31.73 9.37
C VAL A 439 -1.46 -33.08 8.89
N LYS A 440 -0.60 -34.05 8.56
CA LYS A 440 -1.07 -35.39 8.13
C LYS A 440 -1.94 -36.05 9.20
N LYS A 441 -1.46 -36.10 10.45
CA LYS A 441 -2.18 -36.69 11.59
C LYS A 441 -3.53 -36.03 11.81
N PHE A 442 -3.61 -34.71 11.72
CA PHE A 442 -4.87 -33.97 11.78
C PHE A 442 -5.84 -34.40 10.68
N VAL A 443 -5.40 -34.35 9.41
CA VAL A 443 -6.26 -34.64 8.25
C VAL A 443 -6.73 -36.09 8.24
N GLU A 444 -5.85 -37.04 8.55
CA GLU A 444 -6.18 -38.47 8.65
C GLU A 444 -7.19 -38.75 9.77
N TYR A 445 -7.02 -38.13 10.94
CA TYR A 445 -7.99 -38.24 12.03
C TYR A 445 -9.35 -37.65 11.65
N VAL A 446 -9.39 -36.45 11.05
CA VAL A 446 -10.64 -35.80 10.66
C VAL A 446 -11.38 -36.61 9.59
N LYS A 447 -10.70 -37.05 8.53
CA LYS A 447 -11.29 -37.91 7.48
C LYS A 447 -11.89 -39.18 8.09
N LYS A 448 -11.09 -39.93 8.88
CA LYS A 448 -11.52 -41.17 9.53
C LYS A 448 -12.78 -41.01 10.40
N ASN A 449 -12.90 -39.90 11.13
CA ASN A 449 -14.03 -39.69 12.04
C ASN A 449 -15.27 -39.07 11.37
N MET A 450 -15.13 -38.34 10.27
CA MET A 450 -16.28 -37.86 9.49
C MET A 450 -16.95 -38.96 8.65
N ASP A 451 -16.19 -39.93 8.13
CA ASP A 451 -16.77 -41.07 7.38
C ASP A 451 -17.63 -42.01 8.25
N VAL A 452 -17.43 -42.00 9.57
CA VAL A 452 -18.15 -42.83 10.53
C VAL A 452 -19.45 -42.17 11.02
N SER A 453 -19.46 -40.85 11.20
CA SER A 453 -20.66 -40.13 11.66
C SER A 453 -21.78 -40.09 10.62
N ASN A 454 -21.42 -39.99 9.33
CA ASN A 454 -22.38 -40.02 8.21
C ASN A 454 -23.17 -41.34 8.09
N LYS A 455 -22.73 -42.43 8.74
CA LYS A 455 -23.41 -43.74 8.68
C LYS A 455 -24.40 -44.01 9.81
N THR A 456 -24.46 -43.15 10.83
CA THR A 456 -25.12 -43.49 12.12
C THR A 456 -26.34 -42.64 12.49
N ASN A 457 -26.54 -41.47 11.87
CA ASN A 457 -27.70 -40.61 12.18
C ASN A 457 -28.47 -40.24 10.91
N GLY A 458 -29.67 -40.80 10.74
CA GLY A 458 -30.57 -40.55 9.60
C GLY A 458 -31.26 -39.18 9.58
N ASN A 459 -30.57 -38.11 9.99
CA ASN A 459 -31.02 -36.73 9.87
C ASN A 459 -29.94 -35.93 9.13
N ASP A 460 -30.24 -35.50 7.90
CA ASP A 460 -29.34 -34.76 7.00
C ASP A 460 -28.97 -33.36 7.53
N ILE A 461 -28.05 -33.27 8.50
CA ILE A 461 -27.27 -32.05 8.74
C ILE A 461 -26.17 -32.01 7.68
N LYS A 462 -26.58 -31.68 6.45
CA LYS A 462 -25.79 -31.76 5.21
C LYS A 462 -24.69 -30.70 5.12
N TYR A 463 -23.68 -30.76 5.99
CA TYR A 463 -22.48 -29.90 5.92
C TYR A 463 -21.24 -30.52 6.63
N PRO A 464 -20.71 -31.68 6.16
CA PRO A 464 -19.37 -32.09 6.55
C PRO A 464 -18.35 -31.11 5.95
N LEU A 465 -17.51 -30.51 6.80
CA LEU A 465 -16.34 -29.77 6.33
C LEU A 465 -15.35 -30.77 5.75
N ASN A 466 -15.16 -30.77 4.44
CA ASN A 466 -14.12 -31.57 3.82
C ASN A 466 -12.77 -30.98 4.19
N VAL A 467 -11.83 -31.82 4.63
CA VAL A 467 -10.46 -31.40 4.96
C VAL A 467 -9.51 -32.26 4.16
N ASP A 468 -8.55 -31.63 3.50
CA ASP A 468 -7.40 -32.32 2.91
C ASP A 468 -6.10 -31.55 3.17
N ARG A 469 -4.97 -32.11 2.75
CA ARG A 469 -3.65 -31.45 2.83
C ARG A 469 -3.13 -31.10 1.44
N LYS A 470 -2.48 -29.93 1.33
CA LYS A 470 -1.67 -29.60 0.15
C LYS A 470 -0.48 -30.53 0.01
N VAL A 471 -0.07 -30.79 -1.22
CA VAL A 471 1.11 -31.61 -1.53
C VAL A 471 2.30 -30.70 -1.79
N PHE A 472 3.40 -30.95 -1.08
CA PHE A 472 4.65 -30.22 -1.23
C PHE A 472 5.69 -31.06 -1.96
N TYR A 473 6.39 -30.44 -2.90
CA TYR A 473 7.52 -31.00 -3.61
C TYR A 473 8.81 -30.30 -3.16
N ARG A 474 9.91 -31.05 -3.04
CA ARG A 474 11.20 -30.54 -2.56
C ARG A 474 12.06 -30.05 -3.72
N GLY A 475 12.69 -28.89 -3.55
CA GLY A 475 13.91 -28.56 -4.28
C GLY A 475 15.15 -29.16 -3.60
N ASP A 476 16.32 -28.74 -4.06
CA ASP A 476 17.63 -29.19 -3.58
C ASP A 476 17.84 -28.89 -2.09
N ILE A 477 18.66 -29.70 -1.41
CA ILE A 477 19.02 -29.55 0.00
C ILE A 477 20.52 -29.32 0.10
N THR A 478 20.95 -28.22 0.73
CA THR A 478 22.38 -27.91 0.89
C THR A 478 22.99 -28.83 1.95
N MET A 479 23.92 -29.72 1.58
CA MET A 479 24.74 -30.48 2.53
C MET A 479 26.16 -29.90 2.64
N ARG A 480 26.66 -29.74 3.87
CA ARG A 480 28.01 -29.22 4.16
C ARG A 480 29.18 -30.09 3.65
N LYS A 481 28.91 -31.23 3.02
CA LYS A 481 29.94 -32.19 2.56
C LYS A 481 30.22 -32.14 1.06
N ASP A 482 29.42 -31.40 0.29
CA ASP A 482 29.51 -31.38 -1.17
C ASP A 482 30.58 -30.35 -1.61
N LYS A 483 31.86 -30.68 -1.31
CA LYS A 483 33.05 -29.90 -1.70
C LYS A 483 33.63 -30.31 -3.07
N VAL A 484 32.94 -31.16 -3.83
CA VAL A 484 33.39 -31.68 -5.13
C VAL A 484 32.57 -31.02 -6.25
N SER A 485 33.28 -30.45 -7.24
CA SER A 485 32.78 -29.83 -8.49
C SER A 485 31.26 -29.63 -8.63
N LEU A 486 30.76 -28.56 -8.00
CA LEU A 486 29.44 -27.98 -8.32
C LEU A 486 29.33 -27.55 -9.81
N ASP A 487 30.47 -27.35 -10.48
CA ASP A 487 30.55 -27.01 -11.90
C ASP A 487 30.15 -28.18 -12.83
N GLU A 488 30.11 -29.43 -12.33
CA GLU A 488 29.86 -30.65 -13.12
C GLU A 488 28.48 -31.30 -12.88
N SER A 489 27.63 -30.72 -12.02
CA SER A 489 26.49 -31.44 -11.43
C SER A 489 25.14 -30.72 -11.56
N HIS A 490 24.06 -31.49 -11.72
CA HIS A 490 22.67 -31.01 -11.84
C HIS A 490 22.05 -30.50 -10.51
N TYR A 491 22.87 -29.96 -9.60
CA TYR A 491 22.32 -29.27 -8.43
C TYR A 491 21.69 -27.96 -8.89
N ASP A 492 20.50 -27.66 -8.35
CA ASP A 492 19.65 -26.49 -8.62
C ASP A 492 18.44 -26.68 -9.55
N THR A 493 18.27 -27.84 -10.19
CA THR A 493 17.11 -28.09 -11.09
C THR A 493 15.86 -28.57 -10.37
N LEU A 494 15.97 -29.17 -9.17
CA LEU A 494 14.85 -29.91 -8.55
C LEU A 494 13.67 -29.01 -8.19
N ILE A 495 13.93 -27.74 -7.84
CA ILE A 495 12.84 -26.79 -7.55
C ILE A 495 12.05 -26.45 -8.83
N PHE A 496 12.71 -26.37 -9.98
CA PHE A 496 12.10 -26.09 -11.28
C PHE A 496 11.31 -27.31 -11.79
N ASP A 497 11.88 -28.51 -11.68
CA ASP A 497 11.16 -29.77 -11.95
C ASP A 497 9.90 -29.92 -11.09
N ALA A 498 9.98 -29.53 -9.81
CA ALA A 498 8.86 -29.51 -8.89
C ALA A 498 7.77 -28.51 -9.32
N CYS A 499 8.14 -27.29 -9.73
CA CYS A 499 7.22 -26.31 -10.31
C CYS A 499 6.56 -26.85 -11.59
N LYS A 500 7.36 -27.41 -12.50
CA LYS A 500 6.91 -28.01 -13.77
C LYS A 500 5.92 -29.14 -13.55
N LYS A 501 6.13 -29.97 -12.52
CA LYS A 501 5.22 -31.05 -12.14
C LYS A 501 3.86 -30.54 -11.64
N ILE A 502 3.82 -29.43 -10.91
CA ILE A 502 2.56 -28.78 -10.51
C ILE A 502 1.88 -28.17 -11.74
N LEU A 503 2.59 -27.37 -12.53
CA LEU A 503 2.00 -26.61 -13.63
C LEU A 503 1.50 -27.48 -14.80
N LYS A 504 2.04 -28.71 -14.99
CA LYS A 504 1.47 -29.74 -15.88
C LYS A 504 0.05 -30.21 -15.49
N GLN A 505 -0.44 -29.88 -14.30
CA GLN A 505 -1.80 -30.20 -13.82
C GLN A 505 -2.74 -28.98 -13.87
N VAL A 506 -2.20 -27.79 -14.15
CA VAL A 506 -2.89 -26.49 -14.19
C VAL A 506 -3.16 -26.12 -15.64
N SER A 507 -4.35 -25.56 -15.91
CA SER A 507 -4.76 -25.16 -17.25
C SER A 507 -3.91 -24.01 -17.81
N VAL A 508 -3.67 -23.97 -19.12
CA VAL A 508 -2.99 -22.83 -19.79
C VAL A 508 -3.67 -21.50 -19.45
N SER A 509 -5.01 -21.46 -19.36
CA SER A 509 -5.76 -20.25 -18.96
C SER A 509 -5.36 -19.71 -17.58
N GLN A 510 -4.99 -20.59 -16.64
CA GLN A 510 -4.54 -20.24 -15.28
C GLN A 510 -2.99 -20.21 -15.17
N GLY A 511 -2.28 -20.13 -16.31
CA GLY A 511 -0.81 -20.04 -16.36
C GLY A 511 -0.08 -21.35 -16.13
N GLY A 512 -0.75 -22.49 -16.25
CA GLY A 512 -0.14 -23.81 -16.30
C GLY A 512 0.22 -24.25 -17.72
N LEU A 513 0.45 -25.55 -17.86
CA LEU A 513 0.95 -26.21 -19.08
C LEU A 513 -0.05 -27.25 -19.65
N LEU A 514 -1.28 -27.30 -19.14
CA LEU A 514 -2.31 -28.23 -19.60
C LEU A 514 -3.27 -27.54 -20.59
N ASP A 515 -3.21 -27.94 -21.86
CA ASP A 515 -3.98 -27.32 -22.94
C ASP A 515 -5.50 -27.45 -22.77
N VAL A 516 -5.97 -28.59 -22.25
CA VAL A 516 -7.39 -28.91 -22.11
C VAL A 516 -7.70 -29.43 -20.71
N GLY A 517 -8.65 -28.79 -20.04
CA GLY A 517 -9.10 -29.15 -18.69
C GLY A 517 -8.21 -28.58 -17.58
N HIS A 518 -8.43 -29.06 -16.36
CA HIS A 518 -7.74 -28.64 -15.13
C HIS A 518 -7.81 -29.83 -14.15
N GLN A 519 -6.71 -30.25 -13.52
CA GLN A 519 -6.70 -31.49 -12.70
C GLN A 519 -6.97 -31.26 -11.21
N PHE A 520 -6.76 -30.04 -10.71
CA PHE A 520 -7.24 -29.66 -9.37
C PHE A 520 -8.77 -29.48 -9.40
N SER A 521 -9.45 -29.71 -8.27
CA SER A 521 -10.90 -29.43 -8.21
C SER A 521 -11.20 -27.94 -8.07
N TYR A 522 -10.19 -27.10 -7.86
CA TYR A 522 -10.26 -25.67 -7.55
C TYR A 522 -9.28 -24.86 -8.40
N ASN A 523 -9.53 -23.56 -8.54
CA ASN A 523 -8.65 -22.66 -9.27
C ASN A 523 -7.27 -22.54 -8.57
N VAL A 524 -6.22 -22.60 -9.39
CA VAL A 524 -4.83 -22.40 -9.00
C VAL A 524 -4.32 -21.11 -9.63
N ASP A 525 -3.98 -20.10 -8.82
CA ASP A 525 -3.55 -18.78 -9.31
C ASP A 525 -2.03 -18.54 -9.15
N GLY A 526 -1.26 -19.61 -9.02
CA GLY A 526 0.21 -19.58 -8.96
C GLY A 526 0.82 -20.66 -8.07
N LEU A 527 1.97 -20.35 -7.46
CA LEU A 527 2.76 -21.25 -6.63
C LEU A 527 3.13 -20.60 -5.29
N ILE A 528 3.26 -21.40 -4.23
CA ILE A 528 3.78 -20.99 -2.92
C ILE A 528 5.06 -21.75 -2.62
N PHE A 529 6.10 -21.02 -2.20
CA PHE A 529 7.38 -21.57 -1.76
C PHE A 529 7.56 -21.37 -0.26
N VAL A 530 7.90 -22.46 0.46
CA VAL A 530 8.13 -22.45 1.91
C VAL A 530 9.55 -22.95 2.21
N PRO A 531 10.22 -22.44 3.26
CA PRO A 531 11.57 -22.85 3.59
C PRO A 531 11.54 -24.21 4.31
N LEU A 532 12.44 -25.12 3.91
CA LEU A 532 12.52 -26.47 4.46
C LEU A 532 13.18 -26.48 5.86
N ASN A 533 14.29 -25.75 6.00
CA ASN A 533 15.23 -25.82 7.13
C ASN A 533 15.03 -24.72 8.18
N LEU A 534 14.02 -23.86 8.02
CA LEU A 534 13.67 -22.79 8.95
C LEU A 534 12.38 -23.10 9.70
N HIS A 535 12.33 -22.79 10.99
CA HIS A 535 11.07 -22.76 11.74
C HIS A 535 10.33 -21.44 11.52
N VAL A 536 9.06 -21.37 11.94
CA VAL A 536 8.21 -20.20 11.66
C VAL A 536 8.83 -18.92 12.24
N GLY A 537 9.02 -17.91 11.39
CA GLY A 537 9.60 -16.61 11.73
C GLY A 537 11.12 -16.60 11.91
N GLN A 538 11.82 -17.70 11.62
CA GLN A 538 13.27 -17.73 11.62
C GLN A 538 13.82 -17.06 10.35
N ASP A 539 14.84 -16.21 10.46
CA ASP A 539 15.47 -15.56 9.30
C ASP A 539 16.74 -16.26 8.84
N TYR A 540 17.41 -17.00 9.72
CA TYR A 540 18.58 -17.81 9.39
C TYR A 540 18.75 -18.88 10.46
N ILE A 541 19.49 -19.95 10.16
CA ILE A 541 19.71 -21.06 11.09
C ILE A 541 20.36 -20.52 12.37
N GLY A 542 19.65 -20.64 13.50
CA GLY A 542 20.09 -20.12 14.80
C GLY A 542 19.51 -18.75 15.19
N HIS A 543 18.72 -18.10 14.33
CA HIS A 543 17.93 -16.93 14.74
C HIS A 543 16.95 -17.32 15.86
N ASN A 544 17.02 -16.63 17.00
CA ASN A 544 16.26 -16.97 18.21
C ASN A 544 14.89 -16.27 18.22
N VAL A 545 13.84 -17.00 17.84
CA VAL A 545 12.45 -16.52 17.91
C VAL A 545 11.81 -17.02 19.21
N THR A 546 11.58 -16.11 20.15
CA THR A 546 11.07 -16.43 21.48
C THR A 546 9.57 -16.73 21.50
N GLU A 547 8.78 -15.96 20.74
CA GLU A 547 7.31 -15.90 20.80
C GLU A 547 6.61 -16.11 19.45
N TYR A 548 5.39 -16.66 19.50
CA TYR A 548 4.50 -16.79 18.34
C TYR A 548 3.76 -15.47 18.10
N SER A 549 4.31 -14.57 17.28
CA SER A 549 3.77 -13.20 17.13
C SER A 549 3.53 -12.74 15.68
N MET A 550 3.84 -13.57 14.69
CA MET A 550 3.95 -13.22 13.26
C MET A 550 2.68 -12.60 12.65
N THR A 551 2.76 -11.33 12.24
CA THR A 551 1.71 -10.62 11.46
C THR A 551 2.18 -10.07 10.13
N GLN A 552 3.49 -10.08 9.87
CA GLN A 552 4.09 -9.38 8.75
C GLN A 552 4.46 -10.37 7.63
N SER A 553 4.92 -9.80 6.51
CA SER A 553 5.65 -10.55 5.49
C SER A 553 6.83 -11.27 6.14
N TRP A 554 6.91 -12.59 5.95
CA TRP A 554 8.11 -13.34 6.32
C TRP A 554 8.94 -13.48 5.05
N ASN A 555 10.10 -12.82 5.00
CA ASN A 555 10.97 -12.75 3.82
C ASN A 555 11.71 -14.08 3.53
N ARG A 556 11.07 -15.21 3.86
CA ARG A 556 11.49 -16.59 3.66
C ARG A 556 10.36 -17.45 3.09
N THR A 557 9.16 -16.90 2.88
CA THR A 557 8.05 -17.57 2.19
C THR A 557 7.70 -16.76 0.96
N PHE A 558 7.66 -17.40 -0.21
CA PHE A 558 7.41 -16.71 -1.47
C PHE A 558 6.09 -17.13 -2.12
N LYS A 559 5.55 -16.26 -2.96
CA LYS A 559 4.44 -16.52 -3.88
C LYS A 559 4.89 -16.13 -5.30
N TRP A 560 4.63 -17.00 -6.25
CA TRP A 560 4.68 -16.66 -7.68
C TRP A 560 3.26 -16.63 -8.22
N LYS A 561 3.01 -15.72 -9.17
CA LYS A 561 1.77 -15.65 -9.95
C LYS A 561 2.13 -15.63 -11.44
N PRO A 562 1.36 -16.30 -12.31
CA PRO A 562 1.48 -16.11 -13.75
C PRO A 562 1.30 -14.62 -14.09
N PRO A 563 2.13 -14.01 -14.96
CA PRO A 563 2.09 -12.57 -15.23
C PRO A 563 0.70 -12.04 -15.64
N LYS A 564 -0.02 -12.80 -16.48
CA LYS A 564 -1.38 -12.50 -16.94
C LYS A 564 -2.47 -12.56 -15.86
N MET A 565 -2.14 -13.00 -14.64
CA MET A 565 -3.05 -13.03 -13.47
C MET A 565 -2.72 -11.95 -12.44
N ASN A 566 -1.86 -10.98 -12.81
CA ASN A 566 -1.62 -9.79 -12.01
C ASN A 566 -2.72 -8.76 -12.24
N SER A 567 -3.32 -8.30 -11.14
CA SER A 567 -4.35 -7.27 -11.13
C SER A 567 -4.21 -6.38 -9.90
N ILE A 568 -4.73 -5.15 -9.99
CA ILE A 568 -4.72 -4.16 -8.90
C ILE A 568 -6.16 -3.68 -8.68
N ASP A 569 -6.68 -3.77 -7.45
CA ASP A 569 -7.95 -3.13 -7.10
C ASP A 569 -7.70 -1.61 -6.93
N MET A 570 -8.30 -0.74 -7.75
CA MET A 570 -8.10 0.72 -7.74
C MET A 570 -9.43 1.47 -7.73
N VAL A 571 -9.49 2.65 -7.09
CA VAL A 571 -10.64 3.56 -7.23
C VAL A 571 -10.58 4.22 -8.60
N THR A 572 -11.71 4.20 -9.31
CA THR A 572 -11.89 4.86 -10.60
C THR A 572 -12.56 6.21 -10.37
N GLU A 573 -11.92 7.29 -10.80
CA GLU A 573 -12.49 8.65 -10.75
C GLU A 573 -12.61 9.20 -12.17
N VAL A 574 -13.77 9.70 -12.58
CA VAL A 574 -13.97 10.23 -13.93
C VAL A 574 -13.17 11.52 -14.11
N TYR A 575 -12.39 11.61 -15.19
CA TYR A 575 -11.67 12.84 -15.48
C TYR A 575 -12.65 13.90 -16.02
N HIS A 576 -12.79 15.00 -15.29
CA HIS A 576 -13.59 16.15 -15.67
C HIS A 576 -12.66 17.30 -16.10
N PRO A 577 -12.54 17.63 -17.41
CA PRO A 577 -11.83 18.82 -17.84
C PRO A 577 -12.51 20.08 -17.29
N SER A 578 -11.73 21.12 -17.01
CA SER A 578 -12.20 22.38 -16.42
C SER A 578 -13.09 23.22 -17.37
N THR A 579 -13.10 22.90 -18.65
CA THR A 579 -13.95 23.51 -19.69
C THR A 579 -15.20 22.65 -19.91
N SER A 580 -16.36 23.21 -19.57
CA SER A 580 -17.61 22.46 -19.36
C SER A 580 -18.41 22.12 -20.64
N VAL A 581 -17.76 21.68 -21.73
CA VAL A 581 -18.44 21.51 -23.03
C VAL A 581 -18.21 20.15 -23.70
N ASP A 582 -17.01 19.56 -23.63
CA ASP A 582 -16.73 18.32 -24.38
C ASP A 582 -16.81 17.06 -23.51
N PHE A 583 -17.53 16.06 -24.03
CA PHE A 583 -17.47 14.69 -23.52
C PHE A 583 -16.08 14.13 -23.83
N ASN A 584 -15.31 13.80 -22.80
CA ASN A 584 -13.96 13.24 -22.92
C ASN A 584 -14.00 11.77 -23.37
N GLU A 585 -14.48 11.56 -24.60
CA GLU A 585 -14.66 10.25 -25.22
C GLU A 585 -13.82 10.09 -26.49
N GLN A 586 -13.02 9.04 -26.53
CA GLN A 586 -12.13 8.68 -27.65
C GLN A 586 -12.56 7.33 -28.21
N TYR A 587 -12.57 7.17 -29.53
CA TYR A 587 -12.89 5.90 -30.17
C TYR A 587 -11.62 5.08 -30.41
N TYR A 588 -11.61 3.83 -29.95
CA TYR A 588 -10.54 2.87 -30.20
C TYR A 588 -11.14 1.54 -30.66
N ASN A 589 -10.67 1.03 -31.80
CA ASN A 589 -11.21 -0.17 -32.46
C ASN A 589 -12.75 -0.16 -32.63
N GLY A 590 -13.34 1.03 -32.86
CA GLY A 590 -14.79 1.22 -33.04
C GLY A 590 -15.62 1.24 -31.75
N ILE A 591 -14.98 1.15 -30.57
CA ILE A 591 -15.62 1.24 -29.26
C ILE A 591 -15.31 2.63 -28.67
N PRO A 592 -16.30 3.35 -28.10
CA PRO A 592 -16.04 4.58 -27.35
C PRO A 592 -15.43 4.27 -26.00
N TYR A 593 -14.44 5.07 -25.58
CA TYR A 593 -13.75 4.99 -24.30
C TYR A 593 -13.78 6.34 -23.60
N ARG A 594 -13.88 6.34 -22.26
CA ARG A 594 -13.83 7.55 -21.43
C ARG A 594 -12.62 7.53 -20.52
N GLN A 595 -11.93 8.66 -20.38
CA GLN A 595 -10.74 8.78 -19.53
C GLN A 595 -11.11 8.80 -18.05
N VAL A 596 -10.32 8.09 -17.23
CA VAL A 596 -10.45 8.01 -15.78
C VAL A 596 -9.09 8.09 -15.09
N ILE A 597 -9.10 8.55 -13.85
CA ILE A 597 -7.95 8.63 -12.94
C ILE A 597 -8.02 7.49 -11.93
N LEU A 598 -6.95 6.70 -11.86
CA LEU A 598 -6.82 5.52 -11.02
C LEU A 598 -6.14 5.86 -9.69
N LYS A 599 -6.86 5.64 -8.58
CA LYS A 599 -6.40 6.01 -7.23
C LYS A 599 -6.23 4.80 -6.32
N VAL A 600 -5.15 4.82 -5.54
CA VAL A 600 -4.77 3.80 -4.54
C VAL A 600 -4.78 4.39 -3.13
N ASN A 601 -4.88 3.52 -2.12
CA ASN A 601 -4.80 3.96 -0.73
C ASN A 601 -3.35 4.31 -0.35
N TYR A 602 -3.13 5.54 0.09
CA TYR A 602 -1.82 6.06 0.50
C TYR A 602 -1.75 6.35 2.00
N GLN A 603 -0.65 5.94 2.64
CA GLN A 603 -0.37 6.10 4.07
C GLN A 603 1.11 6.50 4.19
N PRO A 604 1.43 7.80 4.36
CA PRO A 604 2.80 8.33 4.22
C PRO A 604 3.86 7.59 5.02
N ASP A 605 3.64 7.38 6.32
CA ASP A 605 4.56 6.73 7.27
C ASP A 605 5.06 5.35 6.81
N TYR A 606 4.27 4.66 5.98
CA TYR A 606 4.62 3.35 5.43
C TYR A 606 4.94 3.39 3.92
N HIS A 607 4.18 4.16 3.13
CA HIS A 607 4.26 4.15 1.67
C HIS A 607 5.33 5.06 1.09
N ASN A 608 5.81 6.09 1.82
CA ASN A 608 6.85 6.99 1.30
C ASN A 608 8.15 6.24 0.93
N ARG A 609 8.46 5.14 1.63
CA ARG A 609 9.62 4.28 1.33
C ARG A 609 9.47 3.50 0.03
N TYR A 610 8.26 3.34 -0.50
CA TYR A 610 7.98 2.67 -1.76
C TYR A 610 7.90 3.63 -2.96
N ASN A 611 7.94 4.95 -2.73
CA ASN A 611 7.93 5.99 -3.76
C ASN A 611 9.03 7.04 -3.49
N SER A 612 10.18 6.58 -2.99
CA SER A 612 11.14 7.43 -2.27
C SER A 612 11.75 8.53 -3.14
N GLN A 613 12.15 8.24 -4.38
CA GLN A 613 12.65 9.24 -5.32
C GLN A 613 11.64 10.37 -5.54
N ARG A 614 10.36 10.08 -5.83
CA ARG A 614 9.37 11.13 -6.10
C ARG A 614 9.01 11.91 -4.83
N VAL A 615 8.85 11.23 -3.69
CA VAL A 615 8.65 11.90 -2.39
C VAL A 615 9.82 12.84 -2.06
N LEU A 616 11.07 12.43 -2.33
CA LEU A 616 12.25 13.26 -2.11
C LEU A 616 12.33 14.41 -3.13
N ASN A 617 12.30 14.12 -4.44
CA ASN A 617 12.55 15.09 -5.51
C ASN A 617 11.42 16.13 -5.65
N GLU A 618 10.16 15.70 -5.59
CA GLU A 618 9.00 16.57 -5.82
C GLU A 618 8.49 17.21 -4.52
N GLY A 619 8.79 16.62 -3.36
CA GLY A 619 8.31 17.10 -2.06
C GLY A 619 6.83 16.78 -1.79
N ILE A 620 6.37 15.62 -2.25
CA ILE A 620 4.96 15.18 -2.19
C ILE A 620 4.37 15.30 -0.77
N SER A 621 3.16 15.86 -0.66
CA SER A 621 2.46 16.09 0.60
C SER A 621 2.23 14.81 1.43
N ASN A 622 2.52 14.88 2.73
CA ASN A 622 2.37 13.80 3.72
C ASN A 622 0.93 13.64 4.27
N THR A 623 -0.09 13.78 3.43
CA THR A 623 -1.48 13.45 3.79
C THR A 623 -1.82 11.98 3.50
N PRO A 624 -2.50 11.26 4.42
CA PRO A 624 -3.10 9.96 4.14
C PRO A 624 -4.42 10.10 3.38
N GLY A 625 -4.75 9.15 2.51
CA GLY A 625 -5.99 9.17 1.72
C GLY A 625 -5.89 8.39 0.41
N LEU A 626 -6.84 8.61 -0.50
CA LEU A 626 -6.72 8.15 -1.88
C LEU A 626 -5.82 9.10 -2.67
N LYS A 627 -4.85 8.57 -3.42
CA LYS A 627 -3.96 9.34 -4.32
C LYS A 627 -3.83 8.60 -5.65
N ALA A 628 -3.54 9.35 -6.72
CA ALA A 628 -3.20 8.79 -8.02
C ALA A 628 -2.05 7.76 -7.90
N PHE A 629 -2.14 6.66 -8.62
CA PHE A 629 -1.08 5.63 -8.63
C PHE A 629 0.10 6.07 -9.49
N THR A 630 1.11 6.65 -8.84
CA THR A 630 2.21 7.36 -9.49
C THR A 630 3.58 6.72 -9.16
N PRO A 631 3.91 5.57 -9.79
CA PRO A 631 5.11 4.79 -9.54
C PRO A 631 6.37 5.51 -10.02
N ASN A 632 7.46 5.36 -9.27
CA ASN A 632 8.80 5.82 -9.63
C ASN A 632 9.57 4.79 -10.47
N TYR A 633 9.41 3.49 -10.18
CA TYR A 633 10.09 2.43 -10.91
C TYR A 633 9.33 1.09 -10.92
N PRO A 634 9.09 0.49 -12.11
CA PRO A 634 9.25 1.10 -13.43
C PRO A 634 8.34 2.32 -13.63
N PHE A 635 8.81 3.33 -14.33
CA PHE A 635 8.00 4.49 -14.71
C PHE A 635 7.40 4.27 -16.11
N VAL A 636 6.13 4.65 -16.28
CA VAL A 636 5.45 4.61 -17.57
C VAL A 636 4.83 5.98 -17.82
N GLY A 637 5.28 6.63 -18.87
CA GLY A 637 4.88 7.98 -19.21
C GLY A 637 5.75 8.54 -20.33
N HIS A 638 5.42 9.75 -20.76
CA HIS A 638 6.12 10.46 -21.82
C HIS A 638 6.26 11.94 -21.48
N ILE A 639 7.09 12.66 -22.24
CA ILE A 639 7.15 14.12 -22.18
C ILE A 639 6.30 14.67 -23.32
N ASP A 640 5.38 15.59 -23.03
CA ASP A 640 4.51 16.21 -24.03
C ASP A 640 5.25 17.23 -24.91
N TYR A 641 4.57 17.77 -25.92
CA TYR A 641 5.13 18.77 -26.83
C TYR A 641 5.47 20.12 -26.15
N ASN A 642 5.01 20.34 -24.92
CA ASN A 642 5.34 21.52 -24.10
C ASN A 642 6.50 21.26 -23.11
N GLY A 643 7.03 20.03 -23.05
CA GLY A 643 8.08 19.63 -22.11
C GLY A 643 7.58 19.12 -20.75
N HIS A 644 6.26 18.98 -20.54
CA HIS A 644 5.69 18.47 -19.30
C HIS A 644 5.69 16.94 -19.24
N LEU A 645 5.84 16.38 -18.03
CA LEU A 645 5.74 14.94 -17.81
C LEU A 645 4.28 14.49 -17.74
N VAL A 646 3.89 13.57 -18.62
CA VAL A 646 2.63 12.82 -18.56
C VAL A 646 2.90 11.45 -17.97
N ASP A 647 2.33 11.16 -16.79
CA ASP A 647 2.41 9.87 -16.09
C ASP A 647 1.17 9.03 -16.41
N GLU A 648 1.34 8.06 -17.29
CA GLU A 648 0.28 7.17 -17.79
C GLU A 648 -0.11 6.08 -16.76
N SER A 649 0.65 5.95 -15.67
CA SER A 649 0.47 4.87 -14.69
C SER A 649 -0.87 4.95 -13.95
N TYR A 650 -1.46 6.15 -13.86
CA TYR A 650 -2.78 6.37 -13.25
C TYR A 650 -3.86 6.80 -14.25
N ILE A 651 -3.54 6.96 -15.53
CA ILE A 651 -4.52 7.32 -16.55
C ILE A 651 -5.02 6.03 -17.17
N ALA A 652 -6.33 5.84 -17.24
CA ALA A 652 -6.92 4.72 -17.97
C ALA A 652 -8.04 5.20 -18.88
N TRP A 653 -8.20 4.51 -20.00
CA TRP A 653 -9.34 4.67 -20.88
C TRP A 653 -10.26 3.46 -20.69
N VAL A 654 -11.49 3.71 -20.24
CA VAL A 654 -12.48 2.69 -19.89
C VAL A 654 -13.56 2.62 -20.97
N PRO A 655 -13.89 1.43 -21.52
CA PRO A 655 -14.86 1.31 -22.60
C PRO A 655 -16.27 1.68 -22.13
N VAL A 656 -17.06 2.20 -23.05
CA VAL A 656 -18.41 2.73 -22.82
C VAL A 656 -19.42 1.93 -23.63
N ASP A 657 -20.59 1.64 -23.04
CA ASP A 657 -21.69 0.93 -23.70
C ASP A 657 -22.54 1.85 -24.60
N LEU A 658 -23.46 1.26 -25.37
CA LEU A 658 -24.40 2.00 -26.24
C LEU A 658 -25.35 2.96 -25.49
N ALA A 659 -25.38 2.92 -24.15
CA ALA A 659 -26.17 3.79 -23.30
C ALA A 659 -25.31 4.83 -22.55
N GLY A 660 -24.02 4.97 -22.87
CA GLY A 660 -23.11 5.96 -22.31
C GLY A 660 -22.51 5.59 -20.94
N ASN A 661 -22.67 4.35 -20.49
CA ASN A 661 -22.13 3.87 -19.21
C ASN A 661 -20.75 3.24 -19.40
N MET A 662 -19.82 3.54 -18.49
CA MET A 662 -18.53 2.85 -18.42
C MET A 662 -18.75 1.38 -18.03
N ILE A 663 -18.05 0.45 -18.67
CA ILE A 663 -18.19 -1.00 -18.45
C ILE A 663 -16.84 -1.71 -18.25
N ALA A 664 -16.86 -2.76 -17.43
CA ALA A 664 -15.77 -3.71 -17.28
C ALA A 664 -15.90 -4.92 -18.22
N LEU A 665 -14.84 -5.72 -18.36
CA LEU A 665 -14.81 -6.91 -19.21
C LEU A 665 -15.83 -7.99 -18.80
N ASP A 666 -16.16 -8.11 -17.51
CA ASP A 666 -17.25 -8.97 -17.02
C ASP A 666 -18.67 -8.40 -17.26
N LYS A 667 -18.77 -7.24 -17.92
CA LYS A 667 -19.98 -6.46 -18.20
C LYS A 667 -20.63 -5.81 -16.97
N SER A 668 -19.92 -5.70 -15.84
CA SER A 668 -20.35 -4.82 -14.76
C SER A 668 -20.20 -3.34 -15.16
N ALA A 669 -21.22 -2.54 -14.88
CA ALA A 669 -21.20 -1.09 -15.12
C ALA A 669 -20.42 -0.39 -13.99
N ILE A 670 -19.49 0.47 -14.35
CA ILE A 670 -18.57 1.19 -13.44
C ILE A 670 -19.14 2.58 -13.15
N GLN A 671 -19.25 2.92 -11.86
CA GLN A 671 -19.63 4.27 -11.40
C GLN A 671 -18.42 5.05 -10.88
N ASP A 672 -18.54 6.37 -10.87
CA ASP A 672 -17.52 7.25 -10.31
C ASP A 672 -17.28 6.97 -8.82
N GLY A 673 -16.00 6.90 -8.43
CA GLY A 673 -15.56 6.55 -7.08
C GLY A 673 -15.59 5.06 -6.74
N GLU A 674 -16.00 4.17 -7.64
CA GLU A 674 -16.01 2.72 -7.39
C GLU A 674 -14.61 2.08 -7.45
N VAL A 675 -14.43 1.04 -6.65
CA VAL A 675 -13.23 0.18 -6.73
C VAL A 675 -13.44 -0.84 -7.85
N VAL A 676 -12.52 -0.87 -8.81
CA VAL A 676 -12.50 -1.77 -9.96
C VAL A 676 -11.17 -2.56 -9.94
N GLU A 677 -11.23 -3.84 -10.32
CA GLU A 677 -10.02 -4.65 -10.50
C GLU A 677 -9.51 -4.45 -11.93
N TYR A 678 -8.32 -3.87 -12.06
CA TYR A 678 -7.67 -3.64 -13.36
C TYR A 678 -6.53 -4.63 -13.59
N ALA A 679 -6.37 -5.07 -14.83
CA ALA A 679 -5.12 -5.63 -15.35
C ALA A 679 -4.41 -4.59 -16.24
N TYR A 680 -3.13 -4.78 -16.47
CA TYR A 680 -2.33 -3.95 -17.38
C TYR A 680 -1.70 -4.85 -18.44
N ASP A 681 -2.13 -4.70 -19.70
CA ASP A 681 -1.70 -5.54 -20.80
C ASP A 681 -0.49 -4.94 -21.52
N MET A 682 0.67 -5.56 -21.34
CA MET A 682 1.92 -5.14 -21.98
C MET A 682 1.96 -5.44 -23.49
N ASN A 683 1.00 -6.24 -24.02
CA ASN A 683 0.90 -6.56 -25.43
C ASN A 683 -0.03 -5.61 -26.21
N GLU A 684 -0.67 -4.66 -25.53
CA GLU A 684 -1.40 -3.58 -26.19
C GLU A 684 -0.40 -2.51 -26.64
N ASP A 685 -0.33 -2.30 -27.95
CA ASP A 685 0.65 -1.40 -28.58
C ASP A 685 0.46 0.04 -28.09
N ASP A 686 -0.80 0.51 -28.05
CA ASP A 686 -1.15 1.83 -27.56
C ASP A 686 -1.17 1.86 -26.03
N ILE A 687 -0.25 2.65 -25.47
CA ILE A 687 -0.02 2.84 -24.03
C ILE A 687 -1.30 3.27 -23.28
N GLN A 688 -2.17 4.06 -23.93
CA GLN A 688 -3.39 4.62 -23.33
C GLN A 688 -4.42 3.53 -23.02
N PHE A 689 -4.45 2.46 -23.82
CA PHE A 689 -5.44 1.38 -23.70
C PHE A 689 -4.93 0.16 -22.92
N ARG A 690 -3.71 0.21 -22.37
CA ARG A 690 -3.11 -0.93 -21.62
C ARG A 690 -3.88 -1.30 -20.36
N TRP A 691 -4.51 -0.34 -19.68
CA TRP A 691 -5.37 -0.63 -18.53
C TRP A 691 -6.68 -1.27 -18.95
N LYS A 692 -6.90 -2.52 -18.54
CA LYS A 692 -8.13 -3.29 -18.81
C LYS A 692 -8.97 -3.43 -17.53
N PRO A 693 -10.15 -2.79 -17.41
CA PRO A 693 -11.04 -2.97 -16.27
C PRO A 693 -11.67 -4.37 -16.30
N LEU A 694 -11.27 -5.26 -15.38
CA LEU A 694 -11.75 -6.64 -15.37
C LEU A 694 -13.18 -6.75 -14.83
N ARG A 695 -13.45 -6.13 -13.67
CA ARG A 695 -14.74 -6.16 -12.97
C ARG A 695 -14.84 -5.12 -11.84
N VAL A 696 -16.06 -4.67 -11.53
CA VAL A 696 -16.34 -3.87 -10.33
C VAL A 696 -16.17 -4.72 -9.06
N ARG A 697 -15.58 -4.12 -8.02
CA ARG A 697 -15.17 -4.78 -6.76
C ARG A 697 -15.92 -4.20 -5.58
N ALA A 698 -17.25 -4.26 -5.63
CA ALA A 698 -18.13 -3.77 -4.59
C ALA A 698 -17.66 -4.18 -3.18
N ASN A 699 -17.59 -3.19 -2.28
CA ASN A 699 -17.16 -3.30 -0.88
C ASN A 699 -15.71 -3.81 -0.64
N LYS A 700 -14.88 -3.96 -1.68
CA LYS A 700 -13.41 -3.96 -1.51
C LYS A 700 -12.92 -2.54 -1.26
N LYS A 701 -11.76 -2.42 -0.63
CA LYS A 701 -10.96 -1.19 -0.65
C LYS A 701 -9.94 -1.32 -1.77
N ALA A 702 -9.64 -0.22 -2.46
CA ALA A 702 -8.48 -0.16 -3.34
C ALA A 702 -7.20 -0.61 -2.59
N ASN A 703 -6.26 -1.18 -3.33
CA ASN A 703 -5.02 -1.67 -2.76
C ASN A 703 -4.23 -0.51 -2.14
N GLY A 704 -3.42 -0.82 -1.12
CA GLY A 704 -2.43 0.13 -0.62
C GLY A 704 -1.32 0.32 -1.64
N TYR A 705 -0.74 1.51 -1.73
CA TYR A 705 0.33 1.82 -2.70
C TYR A 705 1.45 0.76 -2.72
N HIS A 706 1.91 0.29 -1.55
CA HIS A 706 2.92 -0.79 -1.47
C HIS A 706 2.48 -2.12 -2.12
N THR A 707 1.18 -2.42 -2.14
CA THR A 707 0.64 -3.61 -2.84
C THR A 707 0.57 -3.34 -4.34
N ALA A 708 0.07 -2.17 -4.74
CA ALA A 708 -0.02 -1.77 -6.15
C ALA A 708 1.36 -1.73 -6.83
N ILE A 709 2.36 -1.08 -6.23
CA ILE A 709 3.73 -1.01 -6.76
C ILE A 709 4.40 -2.40 -6.87
N ASN A 710 4.11 -3.32 -5.94
CA ASN A 710 4.64 -4.68 -5.99
C ASN A 710 4.01 -5.50 -7.13
N VAL A 711 2.71 -5.29 -7.42
CA VAL A 711 2.06 -5.90 -8.59
C VAL A 711 2.58 -5.24 -9.88
N TRP A 712 2.70 -3.91 -9.92
CA TRP A 712 3.24 -3.14 -11.03
C TRP A 712 4.66 -3.57 -11.43
N ARG A 713 5.55 -3.74 -10.45
CA ARG A 713 6.90 -4.30 -10.65
C ARG A 713 6.85 -5.72 -11.23
N SER A 714 5.91 -6.56 -10.78
CA SER A 714 5.71 -7.92 -11.31
C SER A 714 5.04 -7.98 -12.68
N ILE A 715 4.37 -6.91 -13.13
CA ILE A 715 3.82 -6.79 -14.49
C ILE A 715 4.95 -6.44 -15.48
N HIS A 716 5.81 -5.49 -15.11
CA HIS A 716 6.88 -4.98 -15.96
C HIS A 716 8.16 -5.83 -15.92
N ASN A 717 8.43 -6.53 -14.81
CA ASN A 717 9.54 -7.47 -14.66
C ASN A 717 8.98 -8.85 -14.30
N PRO A 718 8.21 -9.49 -15.21
CA PRO A 718 7.52 -10.72 -14.91
C PRO A 718 8.47 -11.90 -14.81
N ILE A 719 8.31 -12.71 -13.76
CA ILE A 719 8.80 -14.10 -13.78
C ILE A 719 7.83 -14.91 -14.62
N SER A 720 8.25 -15.31 -15.82
CA SER A 720 7.39 -16.06 -16.73
C SER A 720 7.16 -17.50 -16.26
N THR A 721 6.22 -18.20 -16.91
CA THR A 721 5.97 -19.62 -16.65
C THR A 721 7.19 -20.47 -17.02
N GLU A 722 7.88 -20.09 -18.10
CA GLU A 722 9.08 -20.74 -18.62
C GLU A 722 10.26 -20.54 -17.64
N MET A 723 10.40 -19.34 -17.06
CA MET A 723 11.41 -19.05 -16.03
C MET A 723 11.18 -19.86 -14.76
N ILE A 724 9.94 -19.96 -14.26
CA ILE A 724 9.66 -20.67 -12.99
C ILE A 724 9.73 -22.20 -13.14
N ILE A 725 9.75 -22.74 -14.36
CA ILE A 725 9.97 -24.18 -14.65
C ILE A 725 11.37 -24.48 -15.19
N GLY A 726 12.25 -23.48 -15.32
CA GLY A 726 13.64 -23.66 -15.76
C GLY A 726 13.81 -23.95 -17.26
N ASP A 727 12.81 -23.62 -18.09
CA ASP A 727 12.84 -23.85 -19.55
C ASP A 727 13.48 -22.69 -20.34
N VAL A 728 13.82 -21.58 -19.67
CA VAL A 728 14.63 -20.48 -20.21
C VAL A 728 15.67 -20.02 -19.18
N ASP A 729 16.80 -19.49 -19.67
CA ASP A 729 17.82 -18.91 -18.81
C ASP A 729 17.29 -17.70 -18.03
N ILE A 730 17.61 -17.68 -16.73
CA ILE A 730 17.23 -16.59 -15.84
C ILE A 730 18.32 -15.51 -15.89
N PRO A 731 17.98 -14.24 -16.17
CA PRO A 731 18.96 -13.16 -16.22
C PRO A 731 19.74 -13.03 -14.92
N GLN A 732 21.08 -13.07 -15.02
CA GLN A 732 21.93 -12.66 -13.91
C GLN A 732 21.83 -11.13 -13.77
N SER A 733 21.75 -10.64 -12.54
CA SER A 733 21.57 -9.21 -12.27
C SER A 733 22.84 -8.62 -11.69
N GLU A 734 23.17 -7.42 -12.16
CA GLU A 734 24.20 -6.55 -11.61
C GLU A 734 23.81 -5.95 -10.23
N THR A 735 22.88 -6.56 -9.47
CA THR A 735 22.46 -6.01 -8.16
C THR A 735 23.60 -6.13 -7.14
N TYR A 736 24.40 -5.07 -7.07
CA TYR A 736 25.63 -4.93 -6.28
C TYR A 736 25.42 -5.04 -4.75
N TYR A 737 24.19 -4.92 -4.24
CA TYR A 737 23.86 -4.88 -2.81
C TYR A 737 22.65 -5.76 -2.43
N GLN A 738 22.84 -7.08 -2.21
CA GLN A 738 21.75 -8.00 -1.79
C GLN A 738 22.04 -8.81 -0.52
N SER A 739 22.75 -8.24 0.46
CA SER A 739 23.08 -8.97 1.67
C SER A 739 22.13 -8.70 2.84
N ASN A 740 21.45 -9.75 3.34
CA ASN A 740 20.66 -9.68 4.58
C ASN A 740 21.51 -9.74 5.87
N THR A 741 22.82 -10.01 5.76
CA THR A 741 23.77 -9.99 6.87
C THR A 741 23.94 -8.57 7.42
N LYS A 742 23.92 -8.39 8.74
CA LYS A 742 24.01 -7.04 9.32
C LYS A 742 25.39 -6.45 9.03
N ARG A 743 25.46 -5.16 8.73
CA ARG A 743 26.74 -4.47 8.42
C ARG A 743 27.81 -4.61 9.51
N SER A 744 27.39 -4.88 10.75
CA SER A 744 28.25 -5.16 11.91
C SER A 744 28.99 -6.50 11.86
N GLU A 745 28.51 -7.46 11.05
CA GLU A 745 28.98 -8.85 11.04
C GLU A 745 30.07 -9.11 9.97
N TYR A 746 30.34 -8.14 9.08
CA TYR A 746 31.38 -8.25 8.04
C TYR A 746 32.81 -8.11 8.57
N TYR A 747 33.69 -8.98 8.10
CA TYR A 747 35.13 -8.84 8.25
C TYR A 747 35.65 -7.53 7.61
N LEU A 748 35.08 -7.11 6.47
CA LEU A 748 35.42 -5.87 5.75
C LEU A 748 34.82 -4.58 6.35
N LYS A 749 34.15 -4.63 7.51
CA LYS A 749 33.51 -3.46 8.14
C LYS A 749 34.47 -2.27 8.31
N GLU A 750 35.63 -2.48 8.94
CA GLU A 750 36.58 -1.39 9.23
C GLU A 750 37.28 -0.88 7.96
N MET A 751 37.46 -1.74 6.95
CA MET A 751 37.94 -1.32 5.62
C MET A 751 36.98 -0.30 4.99
N LYS A 752 35.67 -0.55 5.05
CA LYS A 752 34.64 0.40 4.58
C LYS A 752 34.62 1.70 5.39
N SER A 753 35.05 1.67 6.65
CA SER A 753 35.21 2.87 7.48
C SER A 753 36.40 3.70 7.02
N PHE A 754 37.55 3.05 6.76
CA PHE A 754 38.71 3.69 6.16
C PHE A 754 38.40 4.31 4.80
N HIS A 755 37.74 3.59 3.89
CA HIS A 755 37.32 4.13 2.60
C HIS A 755 36.39 5.33 2.74
N ASN A 756 35.48 5.32 3.72
CA ASN A 756 34.64 6.47 4.04
C ASN A 756 35.43 7.66 4.60
N PHE A 757 36.48 7.40 5.38
CA PHE A 757 37.38 8.43 5.90
C PHE A 757 38.17 9.12 4.77
N VAL A 758 38.72 8.35 3.81
CA VAL A 758 39.38 8.90 2.62
C VAL A 758 38.43 9.85 1.87
N LYS A 759 37.19 9.42 1.62
CA LYS A 759 36.18 10.27 0.96
C LYS A 759 35.83 11.54 1.75
N SER A 760 35.75 11.46 3.09
CA SER A 760 35.59 12.65 3.92
C SER A 760 36.79 13.59 3.79
N ARG A 761 38.02 13.08 3.92
CA ARG A 761 39.25 13.88 3.87
C ARG A 761 39.42 14.60 2.53
N LEU A 762 39.10 13.94 1.40
CA LEU A 762 39.12 14.58 0.08
C LEU A 762 38.14 15.76 0.01
N LEU A 763 36.89 15.55 0.42
CA LEU A 763 35.86 16.61 0.45
C LEU A 763 36.23 17.74 1.43
N ASP A 764 36.71 17.40 2.63
CA ASP A 764 37.13 18.34 3.67
C ASP A 764 38.35 19.18 3.24
N HIS A 765 39.23 18.64 2.38
CA HIS A 765 40.37 19.36 1.83
C HIS A 765 39.95 20.39 0.78
N ILE A 766 39.15 19.99 -0.23
CA ILE A 766 38.76 20.89 -1.33
C ILE A 766 37.66 21.90 -0.96
N SER A 767 36.91 21.67 0.12
CA SER A 767 35.75 22.50 0.50
C SER A 767 36.11 23.68 1.41
N GLN A 768 37.35 23.81 1.89
CA GLN A 768 37.75 24.84 2.87
C GLN A 768 37.45 26.26 2.37
N ASP A 769 37.73 26.51 1.08
CA ASP A 769 37.49 27.79 0.42
C ASP A 769 36.09 27.90 -0.23
N LYS A 770 35.28 26.83 -0.19
CA LYS A 770 33.96 26.77 -0.86
C LYS A 770 32.82 26.94 0.15
N LYS A 771 32.30 28.17 0.27
CA LYS A 771 31.12 28.43 1.12
C LYS A 771 29.84 27.85 0.50
N ARG A 772 29.38 26.69 0.99
CA ARG A 772 28.14 25.98 0.58
C ARG A 772 28.19 25.50 -0.89
N PRO A 773 29.04 24.53 -1.24
CA PRO A 773 29.25 24.12 -2.64
C PRO A 773 28.02 23.50 -3.30
N TYR A 774 27.97 23.58 -4.62
CA TYR A 774 27.14 22.75 -5.50
C TYR A 774 27.91 21.45 -5.80
N ILE A 775 27.32 20.29 -5.51
CA ILE A 775 27.97 18.98 -5.66
C ILE A 775 27.22 18.10 -6.67
N LEU A 776 27.94 17.55 -7.65
CA LEU A 776 27.45 16.49 -8.53
C LEU A 776 28.15 15.18 -8.15
N ASP A 777 27.41 14.19 -7.64
CA ASP A 777 27.95 12.86 -7.33
C ASP A 777 27.54 11.86 -8.40
N LEU A 778 28.52 11.39 -9.18
CA LEU A 778 28.35 10.45 -10.28
C LEU A 778 28.61 9.02 -9.77
N CYS A 779 27.65 8.13 -9.99
CA CYS A 779 27.61 6.77 -9.43
C CYS A 779 27.50 6.78 -7.89
N CYS A 780 26.55 7.57 -7.37
CA CYS A 780 26.34 7.82 -5.94
C CYS A 780 25.84 6.60 -5.12
N GLY A 781 25.40 5.53 -5.81
CA GLY A 781 24.87 4.31 -5.24
C GLY A 781 23.76 4.56 -4.22
N LYS A 782 23.83 3.88 -3.07
CA LYS A 782 22.87 4.05 -1.96
C LYS A 782 23.04 5.36 -1.18
N LEU A 783 23.55 6.44 -1.77
CA LEU A 783 23.86 7.72 -1.10
C LEU A 783 24.78 7.52 0.12
N GLY A 784 25.95 6.91 -0.09
CA GLY A 784 26.97 6.68 0.94
C GLY A 784 27.51 7.96 1.57
N ASP A 785 27.44 9.07 0.84
CA ASP A 785 28.12 10.33 1.15
C ASP A 785 27.19 11.46 1.61
N LEU A 786 25.89 11.16 1.80
CA LEU A 786 24.86 12.07 2.33
C LEU A 786 25.29 12.90 3.55
N TYR A 787 25.94 12.25 4.53
CA TYR A 787 26.44 12.92 5.74
C TYR A 787 27.60 13.88 5.44
N LYS A 788 28.41 13.60 4.41
CA LYS A 788 29.54 14.42 3.99
C LYS A 788 29.03 15.70 3.33
N TRP A 789 28.05 15.61 2.42
CA TRP A 789 27.41 16.78 1.81
C TRP A 789 26.73 17.69 2.84
N LYS A 790 26.10 17.09 3.86
CA LYS A 790 25.54 17.80 5.01
C LYS A 790 26.62 18.55 5.79
N ASN A 791 27.77 17.92 6.03
CA ASN A 791 28.90 18.54 6.73
C ASN A 791 29.51 19.71 5.93
N GLN A 792 29.63 19.58 4.60
CA GLN A 792 30.03 20.69 3.72
C GLN A 792 28.95 21.80 3.59
N LYS A 793 27.77 21.62 4.20
CA LYS A 793 26.63 22.55 4.14
C LYS A 793 26.23 22.87 2.69
N ALA A 794 26.35 21.89 1.79
CA ALA A 794 26.12 22.00 0.36
C ALA A 794 24.84 22.79 0.04
N ASN A 795 24.89 23.65 -0.98
CA ASN A 795 23.73 24.44 -1.37
C ASN A 795 22.79 23.68 -2.28
N PHE A 796 23.33 22.86 -3.17
CA PHE A 796 22.60 21.97 -4.07
C PHE A 796 23.40 20.67 -4.24
N VAL A 797 22.71 19.54 -4.33
CA VAL A 797 23.32 18.24 -4.66
C VAL A 797 22.49 17.56 -5.74
N LEU A 798 23.14 17.20 -6.85
CA LEU A 798 22.62 16.25 -7.82
C LEU A 798 23.38 14.93 -7.64
N ALA A 799 22.66 13.89 -7.25
CA ALA A 799 23.20 12.55 -7.04
C ALA A 799 22.66 11.62 -8.13
N VAL A 800 23.55 11.05 -8.94
CA VAL A 800 23.22 10.29 -10.14
C VAL A 800 23.71 8.86 -10.01
N ASP A 801 22.89 7.88 -10.40
CA ASP A 801 23.27 6.47 -10.46
C ASP A 801 22.48 5.74 -11.56
N SER A 802 23.01 4.66 -12.11
CA SER A 802 22.31 3.84 -13.10
C SER A 802 21.50 2.69 -12.48
N CYS A 803 21.67 2.39 -11.18
CA CYS A 803 21.04 1.26 -10.51
C CYS A 803 19.74 1.65 -9.78
N PRO A 804 18.56 1.13 -10.18
CA PRO A 804 17.29 1.41 -9.49
C PRO A 804 17.28 0.97 -8.02
N ASP A 805 17.93 -0.14 -7.67
CA ASP A 805 18.07 -0.59 -6.27
C ASP A 805 18.95 0.37 -5.45
N GLY A 806 19.95 1.00 -6.10
CA GLY A 806 20.79 2.03 -5.50
C GLY A 806 19.97 3.19 -4.95
N LEU A 807 19.01 3.70 -5.73
CA LEU A 807 18.24 4.89 -5.35
C LEU A 807 16.94 4.57 -4.59
N ASP A 808 16.21 3.52 -4.99
CA ASP A 808 14.80 3.29 -4.61
C ASP A 808 14.49 1.90 -4.00
N ASN A 809 15.50 1.19 -3.47
CA ASN A 809 15.24 0.08 -2.57
C ASN A 809 14.48 0.56 -1.32
N TYR A 810 13.32 -0.04 -1.03
CA TYR A 810 12.42 0.41 0.03
C TYR A 810 12.97 0.27 1.48
N ASN A 811 14.07 -0.49 1.66
CA ASN A 811 14.75 -0.63 2.95
C ASN A 811 15.93 0.36 3.10
N ASP A 812 16.79 0.44 2.10
CA ASP A 812 18.12 1.09 2.21
C ASP A 812 18.55 1.89 0.97
N GLY A 813 17.66 2.09 -0.01
CA GLY A 813 17.91 2.91 -1.19
C GLY A 813 18.25 4.35 -0.81
N GLY A 814 19.04 5.02 -1.64
CA GLY A 814 19.58 6.34 -1.33
C GLY A 814 18.51 7.38 -1.00
N ALA A 815 17.38 7.38 -1.72
CA ALA A 815 16.25 8.26 -1.44
C ALA A 815 15.59 7.96 -0.07
N VAL A 816 15.39 6.68 0.26
CA VAL A 816 14.89 6.23 1.57
C VAL A 816 15.84 6.68 2.68
N ARG A 817 17.16 6.51 2.50
CA ARG A 817 18.17 6.92 3.47
C ARG A 817 18.19 8.43 3.68
N ALA A 818 17.97 9.24 2.64
CA ALA A 818 17.84 10.69 2.77
C ALA A 818 16.61 11.08 3.61
N LEU A 819 15.44 10.48 3.32
CA LEU A 819 14.20 10.74 4.07
C LEU A 819 14.34 10.33 5.55
N MET A 820 14.85 9.12 5.83
CA MET A 820 15.11 8.65 7.21
C MET A 820 16.12 9.54 7.96
N ALA A 821 17.18 10.02 7.29
CA ALA A 821 18.15 10.93 7.92
C ALA A 821 17.51 12.24 8.39
N GLN A 822 16.49 12.74 7.68
CA GLN A 822 15.70 13.91 8.07
C GLN A 822 14.68 13.59 9.18
N GLU A 823 14.02 12.43 9.15
CA GLU A 823 13.16 11.98 10.25
C GLU A 823 13.94 11.88 11.58
N HIS A 824 15.15 11.33 11.54
CA HIS A 824 16.01 11.20 12.73
C HIS A 824 16.76 12.48 13.11
N ASN A 825 16.98 13.41 12.17
CA ASN A 825 17.75 14.63 12.42
C ASN A 825 17.30 15.77 11.49
N SER A 826 16.51 16.70 12.02
CA SER A 826 15.92 17.83 11.30
C SER A 826 16.93 18.71 10.55
N ASN A 827 18.22 18.68 10.92
CA ASN A 827 19.29 19.39 10.20
C ASN A 827 19.49 18.90 8.75
N PHE A 828 19.00 17.71 8.39
CA PHE A 828 18.99 17.25 6.99
C PHE A 828 17.90 17.91 6.14
N LYS A 829 16.88 18.56 6.74
CA LYS A 829 15.76 19.19 6.02
C LYS A 829 16.22 20.18 4.95
N ARG A 830 17.25 20.99 5.24
CA ARG A 830 17.84 21.92 4.26
C ARG A 830 18.54 21.18 3.12
N LEU A 831 19.34 20.16 3.42
CA LEU A 831 20.03 19.37 2.38
C LEU A 831 19.01 18.67 1.48
N ASN A 832 18.04 17.96 2.08
CA ASN A 832 17.02 17.22 1.35
C ASN A 832 16.10 18.12 0.50
N SER A 833 15.86 19.35 0.93
CA SER A 833 15.11 20.35 0.14
C SER A 833 15.83 20.74 -1.15
N ASN A 834 17.16 20.56 -1.20
CA ASN A 834 18.05 20.93 -2.30
C ASN A 834 18.86 19.73 -2.84
N LEU A 835 18.41 18.49 -2.56
CA LEU A 835 18.99 17.24 -3.04
C LEU A 835 18.07 16.65 -4.10
N MET A 836 18.62 16.30 -5.26
CA MET A 836 17.92 15.55 -6.30
C MET A 836 18.64 14.22 -6.53
N VAL A 837 17.86 13.13 -6.62
CA VAL A 837 18.38 11.81 -6.97
C VAL A 837 17.81 11.39 -8.33
N VAL A 838 18.68 11.04 -9.27
CA VAL A 838 18.30 10.77 -10.67
C VAL A 838 18.89 9.44 -11.14
N LEU A 839 18.03 8.62 -11.72
CA LEU A 839 18.39 7.36 -12.37
C LEU A 839 18.86 7.65 -13.81
N ALA A 840 20.16 7.59 -14.07
CA ALA A 840 20.74 7.96 -15.37
C ALA A 840 22.02 7.17 -15.72
N ASP A 841 22.28 6.99 -17.03
CA ASP A 841 23.56 6.51 -17.55
C ASP A 841 24.55 7.67 -17.63
N CYS A 842 25.56 7.66 -16.75
CA CYS A 842 26.61 8.69 -16.71
C CYS A 842 27.51 8.74 -17.96
N THR A 843 27.36 7.84 -18.93
CA THR A 843 28.04 7.92 -20.24
C THR A 843 27.32 8.79 -21.27
N LYS A 844 26.09 9.23 -20.98
CA LYS A 844 25.26 10.05 -21.86
C LYS A 844 25.09 11.48 -21.33
N PRO A 845 24.78 12.50 -22.16
CA PRO A 845 24.71 13.89 -21.70
C PRO A 845 23.65 14.12 -20.61
N LEU A 846 24.07 14.60 -19.44
CA LEU A 846 23.17 14.98 -18.33
C LEU A 846 22.40 16.27 -18.61
N ASN A 847 23.00 17.20 -19.36
CA ASN A 847 22.50 18.56 -19.58
C ASN A 847 21.33 18.65 -20.57
N THR A 848 21.24 17.72 -21.53
CA THR A 848 20.07 17.59 -22.43
C THR A 848 18.95 16.74 -21.83
N GLY A 849 19.25 15.98 -20.77
CA GLY A 849 18.39 14.99 -20.16
C GLY A 849 18.51 13.57 -20.74
N GLU A 850 19.23 13.37 -21.84
CA GLU A 850 19.36 12.06 -22.54
C GLU A 850 19.93 10.94 -21.65
N ALA A 851 20.69 11.31 -20.61
CA ALA A 851 21.17 10.36 -19.62
C ALA A 851 20.07 9.64 -18.83
N GLY A 852 18.89 10.24 -18.66
CA GLY A 852 17.81 9.69 -17.83
C GLY A 852 17.31 8.33 -18.35
N LEU A 853 17.29 7.30 -17.49
CA LEU A 853 16.91 5.93 -17.91
C LEU A 853 15.41 5.75 -18.22
N ASN A 854 14.59 6.79 -18.04
CA ASN A 854 13.18 6.86 -18.39
C ASN A 854 12.69 8.31 -18.40
N ALA A 855 11.51 8.56 -18.97
CA ALA A 855 10.94 9.91 -19.13
C ALA A 855 10.83 10.72 -17.82
N LEU A 856 10.58 10.09 -16.66
CA LEU A 856 10.59 10.78 -15.36
C LEU A 856 11.97 11.34 -15.01
N ASN A 857 13.03 10.57 -15.26
CA ASN A 857 14.41 10.96 -14.93
C ASN A 857 15.01 11.89 -15.98
N GLU A 858 14.66 11.72 -17.25
CA GLU A 858 14.91 12.69 -18.32
C GLU A 858 14.27 14.05 -17.99
N TYR A 859 13.00 14.04 -17.58
CA TYR A 859 12.27 15.25 -17.15
C TYR A 859 12.93 15.92 -15.94
N TYR A 860 13.35 15.17 -14.91
CA TYR A 860 14.09 15.74 -13.78
C TYR A 860 15.38 16.43 -14.22
N LEU A 861 16.14 15.85 -15.15
CA LEU A 861 17.33 16.51 -15.71
C LEU A 861 16.94 17.77 -16.48
N LYS A 862 15.96 17.70 -17.39
CA LYS A 862 15.48 18.85 -18.16
C LYS A 862 15.05 20.01 -17.26
N VAL A 863 14.31 19.77 -16.18
CA VAL A 863 13.98 20.80 -15.17
C VAL A 863 15.25 21.39 -14.55
N LEU A 864 16.18 20.57 -14.07
CA LEU A 864 17.39 21.05 -13.40
C LEU A 864 18.34 21.84 -14.32
N TYR A 865 18.38 21.53 -15.61
CA TYR A 865 19.12 22.27 -16.63
C TYR A 865 18.27 23.36 -17.32
N GLY A 866 17.07 23.67 -16.83
CA GLY A 866 16.26 24.80 -17.30
C GLY A 866 15.61 24.60 -18.68
N GLY A 867 15.55 23.37 -19.18
CA GLY A 867 14.77 23.01 -20.38
C GLY A 867 13.26 22.94 -20.16
N VAL A 868 12.81 23.06 -18.90
CA VAL A 868 11.39 23.20 -18.52
C VAL A 868 11.31 24.23 -17.38
N ASP A 869 10.58 25.33 -17.60
CA ASP A 869 10.17 26.24 -16.53
C ASP A 869 8.78 25.86 -16.04
N LEU A 870 8.64 25.64 -14.73
CA LEU A 870 7.39 25.26 -14.09
C LEU A 870 6.63 26.47 -13.54
N GLY A 871 7.29 27.64 -13.39
CA GLY A 871 6.67 28.85 -12.85
C GLY A 871 6.07 28.74 -11.45
N ASP A 872 6.36 27.66 -10.71
CA ASP A 872 5.67 27.30 -9.47
C ASP A 872 6.58 27.30 -8.22
N TYR A 873 5.94 27.26 -7.03
CA TYR A 873 6.62 27.21 -5.75
C TYR A 873 6.94 25.79 -5.25
N SER A 874 6.77 24.76 -6.11
CA SER A 874 7.08 23.37 -5.77
C SER A 874 8.59 23.18 -5.53
N LYS A 875 9.00 22.00 -5.04
CA LYS A 875 10.43 21.72 -4.94
C LYS A 875 11.10 21.72 -6.33
N LEU A 876 10.43 21.20 -7.36
CA LEU A 876 10.95 21.18 -8.72
C LEU A 876 11.06 22.60 -9.30
N GLY A 877 10.01 23.42 -9.18
CA GLY A 877 10.03 24.81 -9.66
C GLY A 877 11.14 25.64 -9.02
N ARG A 878 11.30 25.54 -7.69
CA ARG A 878 12.42 26.18 -6.97
C ARG A 878 13.81 25.67 -7.37
N LEU A 879 13.93 24.45 -7.89
CA LEU A 879 15.20 23.86 -8.32
C LEU A 879 15.42 23.93 -9.84
N SER A 880 14.45 24.45 -10.61
CA SER A 880 14.62 24.63 -12.05
C SER A 880 15.85 25.50 -12.34
N GLY A 881 16.57 25.15 -13.41
CA GLY A 881 17.80 25.83 -13.84
C GLY A 881 18.99 25.78 -12.85
N HIS A 882 18.91 25.09 -11.71
CA HIS A 882 20.01 25.08 -10.74
C HIS A 882 21.30 24.46 -11.28
N ALA A 883 21.22 23.50 -12.19
CA ALA A 883 22.40 22.87 -12.79
C ALA A 883 23.07 23.74 -13.87
N LEU A 884 22.39 24.76 -14.42
CA LEU A 884 22.99 25.75 -15.33
C LEU A 884 24.13 26.55 -14.66
N GLN A 885 24.09 26.70 -13.33
CA GLN A 885 25.14 27.36 -12.55
C GLN A 885 26.45 26.54 -12.48
N LYS A 886 26.41 25.28 -12.95
CA LYS A 886 27.48 24.28 -12.85
C LYS A 886 27.83 23.96 -11.39
N PHE A 887 28.69 22.96 -11.21
CA PHE A 887 29.03 22.41 -9.90
C PHE A 887 30.42 22.88 -9.44
N ASP A 888 30.57 23.12 -8.14
CA ASP A 888 31.86 23.37 -7.47
C ASP A 888 32.74 22.13 -7.45
N ILE A 889 32.08 20.98 -7.26
CA ILE A 889 32.70 19.69 -6.98
C ILE A 889 31.94 18.64 -7.79
N VAL A 890 32.67 17.86 -8.60
CA VAL A 890 32.18 16.61 -9.17
C VAL A 890 32.89 15.46 -8.46
N THR A 891 32.14 14.48 -7.96
CA THR A 891 32.68 13.31 -7.27
C THR A 891 32.41 12.01 -8.05
N CYS A 892 33.38 11.10 -8.06
CA CYS A 892 33.20 9.73 -8.53
C CYS A 892 34.08 8.76 -7.73
N HIS A 893 33.48 7.98 -6.84
CA HIS A 893 34.22 7.16 -5.87
C HIS A 893 33.99 5.67 -6.07
N PHE A 894 35.06 4.93 -6.37
CA PHE A 894 35.05 3.48 -6.59
C PHE A 894 34.09 3.05 -7.72
N ALA A 895 34.02 3.84 -8.79
CA ALA A 895 33.14 3.57 -9.95
C ALA A 895 33.74 3.92 -11.32
N ILE A 896 34.78 4.77 -11.41
CA ILE A 896 35.33 5.20 -12.72
C ILE A 896 35.84 4.03 -13.58
N HIS A 897 36.23 2.91 -12.95
CA HIS A 897 36.62 1.68 -13.63
C HIS A 897 35.52 1.10 -14.54
N TYR A 898 34.23 1.35 -14.30
CA TYR A 898 33.15 0.81 -15.15
C TYR A 898 33.08 1.47 -16.54
N PHE A 899 33.76 2.60 -16.71
CA PHE A 899 33.84 3.33 -17.99
C PHE A 899 35.12 3.03 -18.78
N PHE A 900 36.08 2.30 -18.20
CA PHE A 900 37.37 1.96 -18.83
C PHE A 900 37.29 0.80 -19.85
N ASN A 901 36.09 0.46 -20.34
CA ASN A 901 35.90 -0.64 -21.29
C ASN A 901 36.26 -0.23 -22.74
N ASN A 902 35.92 0.98 -23.15
CA ASN A 902 36.19 1.53 -24.48
C ASN A 902 36.26 3.08 -24.43
N TYR A 903 36.77 3.68 -25.50
CA TYR A 903 37.02 5.12 -25.55
C TYR A 903 35.72 5.94 -25.44
N GLU A 904 34.68 5.54 -26.18
CA GLU A 904 33.36 6.20 -26.24
C GLU A 904 32.71 6.36 -24.85
N ARG A 905 32.64 5.28 -24.06
CA ARG A 905 32.04 5.30 -22.71
C ARG A 905 32.88 6.10 -21.72
N LEU A 906 34.21 6.05 -21.83
CA LEU A 906 35.09 6.89 -21.01
C LEU A 906 34.93 8.37 -21.36
N THR A 907 34.93 8.73 -22.64
CA THR A 907 34.77 10.13 -23.06
C THR A 907 33.38 10.67 -22.74
N GLY A 908 32.30 9.91 -22.96
CA GLY A 908 30.95 10.34 -22.58
C GLY A 908 30.79 10.59 -21.08
N PHE A 909 31.49 9.81 -20.23
CA PHE A 909 31.59 10.08 -18.80
C PHE A 909 32.41 11.35 -18.50
N LEU A 910 33.57 11.54 -19.14
CA LEU A 910 34.42 12.70 -18.95
C LEU A 910 33.81 14.00 -19.49
N ASP A 911 32.98 13.93 -20.52
CA ASP A 911 32.15 15.02 -21.02
C ASP A 911 31.19 15.51 -19.94
N ASN A 912 30.51 14.59 -19.23
CA ASN A 912 29.69 14.98 -18.07
C ASN A 912 30.50 15.63 -16.96
N VAL A 913 31.73 15.18 -16.68
CA VAL A 913 32.63 15.83 -15.72
C VAL A 913 32.99 17.24 -16.22
N HIS A 914 33.44 17.38 -17.46
CA HIS A 914 33.88 18.65 -18.04
C HIS A 914 32.73 19.66 -18.13
N GLN A 915 31.61 19.29 -18.76
CA GLN A 915 30.54 20.23 -19.10
C GLN A 915 29.87 20.79 -17.85
N ASN A 916 29.71 19.96 -16.81
CA ASN A 916 29.03 20.32 -15.57
C ASN A 916 29.97 20.89 -14.49
N LEU A 917 31.28 20.73 -14.59
CA LEU A 917 32.22 21.36 -13.64
C LEU A 917 32.49 22.82 -14.01
N ARG A 918 32.36 23.72 -13.03
CA ARG A 918 32.67 25.15 -13.18
C ARG A 918 34.18 25.41 -13.22
N THR A 919 34.58 26.54 -13.78
CA THR A 919 35.99 27.00 -13.73
C THR A 919 36.47 27.15 -12.29
N ASN A 920 37.67 26.65 -11.98
CA ASN A 920 38.21 26.51 -10.63
C ASN A 920 37.37 25.61 -9.69
N GLY A 921 36.51 24.75 -10.27
CA GLY A 921 35.91 23.61 -9.60
C GLY A 921 36.86 22.40 -9.58
N TYR A 922 36.55 21.41 -8.73
CA TYR A 922 37.34 20.20 -8.55
C TYR A 922 36.60 18.94 -9.02
N PHE A 923 37.31 18.06 -9.70
CA PHE A 923 36.91 16.66 -9.91
C PHE A 923 37.72 15.77 -8.98
N ILE A 924 37.06 15.04 -8.08
CA ILE A 924 37.72 14.14 -7.12
C ILE A 924 37.17 12.73 -7.21
N GLY A 925 38.02 11.76 -6.87
CA GLY A 925 37.62 10.37 -6.90
C GLY A 925 38.60 9.40 -6.28
N THR A 926 38.20 8.13 -6.32
CA THR A 926 38.98 6.99 -5.82
C THR A 926 38.80 5.80 -6.77
N CYS A 927 39.88 5.08 -7.06
CA CYS A 927 39.89 3.92 -7.94
C CYS A 927 40.97 2.92 -7.54
N LEU A 928 40.89 1.71 -8.10
CA LEU A 928 42.02 0.79 -8.14
C LEU A 928 43.12 1.37 -9.03
N ASP A 929 44.37 1.29 -8.59
CA ASP A 929 45.53 1.67 -9.39
C ASP A 929 45.84 0.56 -10.41
N GLY A 930 45.54 0.82 -11.69
CA GLY A 930 45.62 -0.17 -12.77
C GLY A 930 47.04 -0.73 -12.96
N GLN A 931 48.07 0.11 -12.87
CA GLN A 931 49.47 -0.30 -13.01
C GLN A 931 49.91 -1.21 -11.85
N SER A 932 49.63 -0.82 -10.60
CA SER A 932 49.95 -1.62 -9.41
C SER A 932 49.24 -2.98 -9.43
N LEU A 933 47.98 -3.01 -9.88
CA LEU A 933 47.22 -4.25 -10.00
C LEU A 933 47.68 -5.10 -11.20
N TYR A 934 48.01 -4.49 -12.35
CA TYR A 934 48.61 -5.17 -13.51
C TYR A 934 49.90 -5.88 -13.13
N GLU A 935 50.80 -5.21 -12.39
CA GLU A 935 52.04 -5.82 -11.89
C GLU A 935 51.79 -6.94 -10.87
N LYS A 936 50.81 -6.78 -9.97
CA LYS A 936 50.49 -7.79 -8.95
C LYS A 936 49.86 -9.04 -9.59
N LEU A 937 49.00 -8.86 -10.60
CA LEU A 937 48.41 -9.93 -11.40
C LEU A 937 49.45 -10.60 -12.30
N GLY A 938 50.36 -9.85 -12.92
CA GLY A 938 51.45 -10.36 -13.75
C GLY A 938 52.45 -11.26 -12.99
N LYS A 939 52.54 -11.12 -11.67
CA LYS A 939 53.30 -12.01 -10.77
C LYS A 939 52.54 -13.29 -10.39
N SER A 940 51.23 -13.38 -10.66
CA SER A 940 50.41 -14.57 -10.38
C SER A 940 50.43 -15.56 -11.53
N LYS A 941 50.79 -16.82 -11.25
CA LYS A 941 50.80 -17.91 -12.26
C LYS A 941 49.41 -18.27 -12.79
N THR A 942 48.36 -17.98 -12.02
CA THR A 942 46.97 -18.33 -12.36
C THR A 942 46.16 -17.14 -12.86
N GLY A 943 46.71 -15.92 -12.82
CA GLY A 943 45.94 -14.68 -13.03
C GLY A 943 44.94 -14.38 -11.92
N VAL A 944 44.99 -15.10 -10.79
CA VAL A 944 44.08 -14.92 -9.64
C VAL A 944 44.86 -14.42 -8.43
N ILE A 945 44.25 -13.53 -7.65
CA ILE A 945 44.69 -13.12 -6.30
C ILE A 945 43.50 -13.29 -5.36
N SER A 946 43.61 -14.14 -4.34
CA SER A 946 42.55 -14.40 -3.36
C SER A 946 43.06 -14.18 -1.93
N LYS A 947 42.17 -13.76 -1.02
CA LYS A 947 42.43 -13.67 0.42
C LYS A 947 41.28 -14.25 1.23
N PHE A 948 41.60 -15.07 2.22
CA PHE A 948 40.64 -15.78 3.08
C PHE A 948 40.81 -15.37 4.55
N GLN A 949 39.75 -15.52 5.34
CA GLN A 949 39.76 -15.23 6.78
C GLN A 949 40.31 -16.39 7.61
N ASP A 950 40.10 -17.63 7.16
CA ASP A 950 40.53 -18.86 7.83
C ASP A 950 41.61 -19.62 7.03
N PRO A 951 42.45 -20.44 7.69
CA PRO A 951 43.47 -21.25 7.01
C PRO A 951 42.93 -22.37 6.11
N ASP A 952 41.66 -22.76 6.27
CA ASP A 952 41.02 -23.82 5.49
C ASP A 952 40.32 -23.28 4.21
N GLU A 953 40.57 -22.00 3.88
CA GLU A 953 40.04 -21.25 2.73
C GLU A 953 38.51 -21.26 2.58
N GLN A 954 37.76 -21.36 3.70
CA GLN A 954 36.30 -21.47 3.67
C GLN A 954 35.58 -20.12 3.57
N GLN A 955 36.19 -19.04 4.06
CA GLN A 955 35.62 -17.69 4.10
C GLN A 955 36.47 -16.71 3.28
N LEU A 956 36.11 -16.53 2.01
CA LEU A 956 36.74 -15.57 1.12
C LEU A 956 36.47 -14.12 1.57
N ILE A 957 37.52 -13.35 1.82
CA ILE A 957 37.42 -11.91 2.12
C ILE A 957 37.31 -11.13 0.81
N TRP A 958 38.25 -11.35 -0.11
CA TRP A 958 38.22 -10.76 -1.44
C TRP A 958 39.02 -11.58 -2.45
N ARG A 959 38.68 -11.45 -3.74
CA ARG A 959 39.39 -12.06 -4.87
C ARG A 959 39.39 -11.12 -6.06
N ILE A 960 40.46 -11.14 -6.85
CA ILE A 960 40.56 -10.49 -8.16
C ILE A 960 41.01 -11.55 -9.17
N ILE A 961 40.31 -11.66 -10.31
CA ILE A 961 40.65 -12.57 -11.42
C ILE A 961 40.88 -11.74 -12.69
N LYS A 962 42.00 -11.97 -13.35
CA LYS A 962 42.35 -11.38 -14.64
C LYS A 962 41.53 -12.00 -15.79
N LYS A 963 40.92 -11.18 -16.65
CA LYS A 963 40.24 -11.63 -17.88
C LYS A 963 40.94 -11.21 -19.18
N TYR A 964 41.76 -10.17 -19.14
CA TYR A 964 42.55 -9.71 -20.29
C TYR A 964 43.82 -10.55 -20.56
N ASN A 965 44.32 -10.54 -21.79
CA ASN A 965 45.56 -11.24 -22.18
C ASN A 965 46.83 -10.47 -21.75
N ASN A 966 47.98 -11.15 -21.64
CA ASN A 966 49.26 -10.46 -21.35
C ASN A 966 49.71 -9.62 -22.54
N THR A 967 49.79 -8.29 -22.37
CA THR A 967 50.22 -7.34 -23.41
C THR A 967 51.70 -6.93 -23.31
N GLY A 968 52.35 -7.17 -22.17
CA GLY A 968 53.77 -6.84 -21.97
C GLY A 968 54.20 -6.79 -20.50
N SER A 969 55.42 -6.30 -20.25
CA SER A 969 55.97 -6.11 -18.88
C SER A 969 55.46 -4.85 -18.17
N GLN A 970 54.83 -3.92 -18.90
CA GLN A 970 54.14 -2.74 -18.36
C GLN A 970 52.75 -2.65 -18.99
N MET A 971 51.82 -1.98 -18.31
CA MET A 971 50.51 -1.65 -18.89
C MET A 971 50.70 -0.55 -19.96
N PRO A 972 50.00 -0.59 -21.10
CA PRO A 972 49.95 0.54 -22.03
C PRO A 972 49.41 1.79 -21.31
N SER A 973 49.88 2.98 -21.70
CA SER A 973 49.45 4.30 -21.17
C SER A 973 48.70 5.14 -22.21
N ASP A 974 48.20 4.48 -23.26
CA ASP A 974 47.40 5.02 -24.36
C ASP A 974 46.03 4.33 -24.41
N GLU A 975 45.30 4.49 -25.52
CA GLU A 975 43.97 3.88 -25.73
C GLU A 975 43.99 2.33 -25.64
N ASN A 976 45.14 1.67 -25.90
CA ASN A 976 45.29 0.22 -25.75
C ASN A 976 45.28 -0.25 -24.28
N SER A 977 45.16 0.69 -23.32
CA SER A 977 44.95 0.41 -21.90
C SER A 977 43.49 0.09 -21.55
N LEU A 978 42.55 0.43 -22.43
CA LEU A 978 41.11 0.20 -22.27
C LEU A 978 40.75 -1.27 -22.50
N GLY A 979 39.60 -1.70 -21.97
CA GLY A 979 39.09 -3.06 -22.13
C GLY A 979 39.85 -4.12 -21.32
N MET A 980 40.77 -3.73 -20.43
CA MET A 980 41.49 -4.65 -19.54
C MET A 980 40.62 -5.12 -18.37
N GLU A 981 39.69 -6.04 -18.66
CA GLU A 981 38.68 -6.56 -17.73
C GLU A 981 39.25 -7.42 -16.59
N ILE A 982 38.71 -7.23 -15.39
CA ILE A 982 38.93 -8.03 -14.19
C ILE A 982 37.59 -8.37 -13.52
N ASP A 983 37.52 -9.55 -12.91
CA ASP A 983 36.47 -9.89 -11.96
C ASP A 983 36.92 -9.55 -10.54
N VAL A 984 36.07 -8.91 -9.75
CA VAL A 984 36.32 -8.58 -8.34
C VAL A 984 35.22 -9.17 -7.45
N ASP A 985 35.59 -10.02 -6.51
CA ASP A 985 34.72 -10.51 -5.45
C ASP A 985 35.09 -9.85 -4.12
N LEU A 986 34.10 -9.33 -3.40
CA LEU A 986 34.25 -8.88 -2.01
C LEU A 986 33.27 -9.64 -1.10
N GLU A 987 33.65 -9.85 0.17
CA GLU A 987 32.82 -10.47 1.22
C GLU A 987 31.38 -9.94 1.27
N ASN A 988 31.19 -8.67 0.91
CA ASN A 988 29.94 -7.94 1.04
C ASN A 988 29.25 -7.61 -0.29
N ILE A 989 29.76 -8.10 -1.42
CA ILE A 989 29.10 -7.98 -2.73
C ILE A 989 28.64 -9.40 -3.07
N ASN A 990 27.36 -9.56 -3.39
CA ASN A 990 26.81 -10.90 -3.60
C ASN A 990 27.38 -11.54 -4.87
N ASN A 991 27.42 -10.77 -5.95
CA ASN A 991 27.87 -11.20 -7.27
C ASN A 991 29.30 -10.71 -7.54
N THR A 992 29.98 -11.39 -8.46
CA THR A 992 31.27 -10.94 -8.97
C THR A 992 31.07 -9.62 -9.73
N SER A 993 31.86 -8.60 -9.38
CA SER A 993 31.88 -7.29 -10.05
C SER A 993 32.78 -7.39 -11.29
N HIS A 994 32.29 -6.93 -12.45
CA HIS A 994 33.09 -6.84 -13.67
C HIS A 994 33.62 -5.40 -13.81
N GLU A 995 34.93 -5.23 -13.62
CA GLU A 995 35.63 -3.95 -13.57
C GLU A 995 36.74 -3.91 -14.62
N TYR A 996 37.27 -2.72 -14.93
CA TYR A 996 38.38 -2.55 -15.86
C TYR A 996 39.56 -1.86 -15.17
N LEU A 997 40.79 -2.22 -15.55
CA LEU A 997 41.98 -1.58 -15.01
C LEU A 997 42.05 -0.11 -15.44
N VAL A 998 42.15 0.79 -14.45
CA VAL A 998 42.31 2.23 -14.69
C VAL A 998 43.78 2.54 -14.87
N ASN A 999 44.24 2.72 -16.11
CA ASN A 999 45.54 3.34 -16.34
C ASN A 999 45.45 4.83 -15.97
N PHE A 1000 46.14 5.22 -14.90
CA PHE A 1000 46.04 6.57 -14.36
C PHE A 1000 46.75 7.62 -15.22
N ASP A 1001 47.86 7.27 -15.88
CA ASP A 1001 48.59 8.19 -16.76
C ASP A 1001 47.76 8.53 -18.01
N PHE A 1002 47.07 7.53 -18.57
CA PHE A 1002 46.09 7.73 -19.65
C PHE A 1002 44.92 8.62 -19.19
N LEU A 1003 44.38 8.38 -17.98
CA LEU A 1003 43.32 9.21 -17.39
C LEU A 1003 43.76 10.68 -17.24
N VAL A 1004 44.98 10.92 -16.73
CA VAL A 1004 45.57 12.26 -16.60
C VAL A 1004 45.75 12.91 -17.97
N SER A 1005 46.31 12.18 -18.95
CA SER A 1005 46.47 12.64 -20.32
C SER A 1005 45.15 13.09 -20.95
N LEU A 1006 44.09 12.30 -20.76
CA LEU A 1006 42.76 12.60 -21.30
C LEU A 1006 42.10 13.79 -20.58
N LEU A 1007 42.13 13.82 -19.25
CA LEU A 1007 41.58 14.94 -18.46
C LEU A 1007 42.26 16.28 -18.73
N ASN A 1008 43.57 16.29 -19.00
CA ASN A 1008 44.29 17.49 -19.42
C ASN A 1008 43.74 18.06 -20.75
N GLN A 1009 43.29 17.23 -21.69
CA GLN A 1009 42.66 17.69 -22.94
C GLN A 1009 41.31 18.39 -22.70
N TYR A 1010 40.60 18.01 -21.64
CA TYR A 1010 39.39 18.70 -21.15
C TYR A 1010 39.69 19.92 -20.27
N GLY A 1011 40.96 20.32 -20.09
CA GLY A 1011 41.37 21.45 -19.23
C GLY A 1011 41.25 21.17 -17.73
N LEU A 1012 41.25 19.90 -17.32
CA LEU A 1012 41.32 19.46 -15.92
C LEU A 1012 42.75 19.02 -15.59
N GLU A 1013 43.49 19.89 -14.90
CA GLU A 1013 44.86 19.60 -14.47
C GLU A 1013 44.88 18.79 -13.17
N LEU A 1014 45.82 17.84 -13.05
CA LEU A 1014 46.05 17.09 -11.82
C LEU A 1014 46.64 18.01 -10.73
N VAL A 1015 46.00 18.05 -9.57
CA VAL A 1015 46.46 18.81 -8.39
C VAL A 1015 47.28 17.92 -7.46
N ASP A 1016 46.74 16.76 -7.08
CA ASP A 1016 47.42 15.76 -6.25
C ASP A 1016 46.76 14.38 -6.45
N SER A 1017 47.53 13.31 -6.32
CA SER A 1017 47.04 11.92 -6.34
C SER A 1017 48.07 10.97 -5.76
N LYS A 1018 47.64 10.09 -4.86
CA LYS A 1018 48.51 9.10 -4.18
C LYS A 1018 47.79 7.79 -3.93
N LEU A 1019 48.57 6.72 -3.74
CA LEU A 1019 48.07 5.49 -3.14
C LEU A 1019 47.61 5.74 -1.69
N PHE A 1020 46.64 4.97 -1.20
CA PHE A 1020 46.06 5.13 0.15
C PHE A 1020 47.08 5.02 1.29
N ASN A 1021 48.22 4.39 1.05
CA ASN A 1021 49.30 4.15 2.01
C ASN A 1021 50.61 4.88 1.67
N GLU A 1022 50.61 5.80 0.71
CA GLU A 1022 51.80 6.50 0.25
C GLU A 1022 52.29 7.55 1.26
N ILE A 1023 53.61 7.69 1.42
CA ILE A 1023 54.23 8.59 2.41
C ILE A 1023 55.11 9.60 1.65
N PRO A 1024 55.09 10.91 2.00
CA PRO A 1024 54.37 11.53 3.11
C PRO A 1024 52.88 11.81 2.83
N ASN A 1025 52.13 12.01 3.92
CA ASN A 1025 50.68 12.25 3.96
C ASN A 1025 49.83 11.03 3.59
N SER A 1026 50.14 9.88 4.20
CA SER A 1026 49.39 8.64 4.06
C SER A 1026 48.01 8.76 4.71
N MET A 1027 46.95 8.64 3.90
CA MET A 1027 45.57 8.59 4.37
C MET A 1027 45.35 7.45 5.39
N LEU A 1028 46.09 6.34 5.23
CA LEU A 1028 46.02 5.20 6.14
C LEU A 1028 46.61 5.49 7.52
N GLU A 1029 47.75 6.19 7.60
CA GLU A 1029 48.32 6.60 8.89
C GLU A 1029 47.45 7.69 9.55
N GLU A 1030 46.92 8.65 8.76
CA GLU A 1030 45.92 9.60 9.27
C GLU A 1030 44.68 8.88 9.83
N PHE A 1031 44.20 7.81 9.21
CA PHE A 1031 43.07 7.04 9.72
C PHE A 1031 43.39 6.35 11.06
N TYR A 1032 44.59 5.78 11.20
CA TYR A 1032 45.04 5.18 12.46
C TYR A 1032 45.09 6.20 13.61
N ASP A 1033 45.55 7.42 13.34
CA ASP A 1033 45.65 8.48 14.35
C ASP A 1033 44.30 9.12 14.71
N ASN A 1034 43.45 9.36 13.70
CA ASN A 1034 42.18 10.08 13.88
C ASN A 1034 40.99 9.18 14.26
N VAL A 1035 41.00 7.89 13.90
CA VAL A 1035 39.89 6.95 14.12
C VAL A 1035 40.37 5.73 14.93
N LYS A 1036 41.09 5.99 16.03
CA LYS A 1036 41.93 5.03 16.77
C LYS A 1036 41.32 3.64 16.98
N SER A 1037 40.06 3.55 17.44
CA SER A 1037 39.42 2.25 17.71
C SER A 1037 39.27 1.38 16.46
N GLU A 1038 38.71 1.92 15.39
CA GLU A 1038 38.53 1.19 14.13
C GLU A 1038 39.84 1.05 13.35
N GLY A 1039 40.73 2.04 13.46
CA GLY A 1039 42.09 2.01 12.93
C GLY A 1039 42.93 0.86 13.52
N HIS A 1040 42.95 0.69 14.84
CA HIS A 1040 43.63 -0.43 15.49
C HIS A 1040 43.06 -1.80 15.08
N ILE A 1041 41.74 -1.90 14.87
CA ILE A 1041 41.11 -3.14 14.38
C ILE A 1041 41.46 -3.41 12.91
N LEU A 1042 41.46 -2.39 12.04
CA LEU A 1042 41.88 -2.56 10.65
C LEU A 1042 43.36 -2.97 10.55
N LYS A 1043 44.21 -2.42 11.42
CA LYS A 1043 45.65 -2.71 11.47
C LYS A 1043 45.96 -4.17 11.82
N SER A 1044 45.08 -4.87 12.54
CA SER A 1044 45.20 -6.32 12.78
C SER A 1044 44.55 -7.20 11.71
N LYS A 1045 43.63 -6.64 10.91
CA LYS A 1045 42.99 -7.30 9.75
C LYS A 1045 43.82 -7.18 8.47
N HIS A 1046 45.08 -7.63 8.51
CA HIS A 1046 46.05 -7.48 7.39
C HIS A 1046 45.50 -7.92 6.02
N MET A 1047 44.72 -9.00 5.96
CA MET A 1047 44.15 -9.51 4.71
C MET A 1047 43.11 -8.55 4.09
N ALA A 1048 42.30 -7.85 4.91
CA ALA A 1048 41.40 -6.81 4.43
C ALA A 1048 42.16 -5.53 4.02
N LEU A 1049 43.20 -5.19 4.78
CA LEU A 1049 44.02 -4.01 4.50
C LEU A 1049 44.69 -4.11 3.11
N GLU A 1050 45.21 -5.27 2.72
CA GLU A 1050 45.87 -5.48 1.42
C GLU A 1050 45.05 -5.06 0.20
N TYR A 1051 43.72 -5.12 0.25
CA TYR A 1051 42.84 -4.63 -0.82
C TYR A 1051 42.90 -3.10 -0.92
N SER A 1052 42.89 -2.41 0.23
CA SER A 1052 42.93 -0.95 0.28
C SER A 1052 44.27 -0.36 -0.18
N LEU A 1053 45.37 -1.12 -0.06
CA LEU A 1053 46.69 -0.70 -0.55
C LEU A 1053 46.79 -0.68 -2.08
N LEU A 1054 45.81 -1.23 -2.80
CA LEU A 1054 45.71 -1.20 -4.26
C LEU A 1054 44.96 0.02 -4.79
N HIS A 1055 44.47 0.89 -3.90
CA HIS A 1055 43.64 2.03 -4.28
C HIS A 1055 44.42 3.35 -4.24
N ARG A 1056 44.12 4.22 -5.19
CA ARG A 1056 44.51 5.63 -5.17
C ARG A 1056 43.32 6.56 -5.01
N TRP A 1057 43.60 7.76 -4.53
CA TRP A 1057 42.71 8.91 -4.61
C TRP A 1057 43.30 9.93 -5.58
N PHE A 1058 42.46 10.79 -6.16
CA PHE A 1058 42.90 11.86 -7.07
C PHE A 1058 42.10 13.14 -6.90
N ILE A 1059 42.73 14.27 -7.21
CA ILE A 1059 42.14 15.60 -7.25
C ILE A 1059 42.59 16.28 -8.55
N PHE A 1060 41.64 16.63 -9.41
CA PHE A 1060 41.86 17.48 -10.58
C PHE A 1060 41.14 18.81 -10.38
N GLN A 1061 41.68 19.89 -10.97
CA GLN A 1061 41.05 21.21 -10.98
C GLN A 1061 40.87 21.69 -12.42
N LYS A 1062 39.65 22.13 -12.76
CA LYS A 1062 39.38 22.76 -14.05
C LYS A 1062 39.95 24.17 -14.10
N LYS A 1063 40.91 24.42 -14.98
CA LYS A 1063 41.51 25.76 -15.15
C LYS A 1063 40.63 26.67 -16.00
N SER A 1064 40.90 27.97 -15.91
CA SER A 1064 40.47 28.91 -16.95
C SER A 1064 41.31 28.65 -18.19
N LEU A 1065 40.69 28.52 -19.36
CA LEU A 1065 41.42 28.73 -20.61
C LEU A 1065 41.96 30.16 -20.57
N ALA A 1066 43.29 30.31 -20.67
CA ALA A 1066 43.91 31.61 -20.79
C ALA A 1066 43.63 32.15 -22.19
N VAL A 1067 42.91 33.26 -22.29
CA VAL A 1067 42.90 34.04 -23.53
C VAL A 1067 44.23 34.79 -23.56
N GLU A 1068 45.21 34.26 -24.30
CA GLU A 1068 46.41 35.02 -24.67
C GLU A 1068 46.06 36.10 -25.70
N GLY A 1069 45.38 37.14 -25.22
CA GLY A 1069 45.29 38.45 -25.85
C GLY A 1069 46.09 39.46 -25.03
N PRO A 1070 46.64 40.52 -25.64
CA PRO A 1070 47.47 41.48 -24.93
C PRO A 1070 46.68 42.17 -23.82
N SER A 1071 47.23 42.18 -22.60
CA SER A 1071 46.63 42.84 -21.45
C SER A 1071 46.55 44.35 -21.69
N LEU A 1072 45.33 44.88 -21.79
CA LEU A 1072 45.08 46.31 -21.63
C LEU A 1072 45.52 46.73 -20.22
N THR A 1073 46.04 47.94 -20.11
CA THR A 1073 46.61 48.49 -18.88
C THR A 1073 45.53 49.10 -17.99
N ALA A 1074 45.80 49.19 -16.69
CA ALA A 1074 44.85 49.72 -15.71
C ALA A 1074 44.43 51.21 -15.92
N GLN A 1075 45.00 51.91 -16.91
CA GLN A 1075 44.50 53.22 -17.35
C GLN A 1075 43.33 53.10 -18.34
N GLU A 1076 43.29 52.04 -19.17
CA GLU A 1076 42.27 51.84 -20.20
C GLU A 1076 40.94 51.36 -19.59
N GLU A 1077 40.98 50.57 -18.51
CA GLU A 1077 39.78 50.22 -17.72
C GLU A 1077 39.16 51.42 -16.99
N ALA A 1078 39.98 52.41 -16.61
CA ALA A 1078 39.54 53.58 -15.83
C ALA A 1078 38.79 54.64 -16.67
N GLU A 1079 39.01 54.69 -17.98
CA GLU A 1079 38.27 55.58 -18.89
C GLU A 1079 36.89 54.99 -19.25
N ILE A 1080 36.77 53.66 -19.37
CA ILE A 1080 35.50 52.98 -19.68
C ILE A 1080 34.52 53.04 -18.49
N LEU A 1081 35.02 52.99 -17.25
CA LEU A 1081 34.18 53.04 -16.04
C LEU A 1081 33.64 54.43 -15.67
N ASN A 1082 34.12 55.51 -16.29
CA ASN A 1082 33.68 56.89 -15.99
C ASN A 1082 32.67 57.47 -17.00
N ALA A 1083 32.26 56.71 -18.02
CA ALA A 1083 31.36 57.18 -19.08
C ALA A 1083 30.05 56.37 -19.12
N GLY A 1084 29.23 56.43 -18.06
CA GLY A 1084 27.96 55.69 -18.07
C GLY A 1084 27.10 55.64 -16.80
N VAL A 1085 27.14 56.66 -15.92
CA VAL A 1085 26.14 56.79 -14.84
C VAL A 1085 25.51 58.17 -14.89
N THR A 1086 24.32 58.25 -15.47
CA THR A 1086 23.33 59.29 -15.19
C THR A 1086 21.96 58.64 -15.10
N ASP A 1087 21.25 59.00 -14.04
CA ASP A 1087 19.93 58.54 -13.60
C ASP A 1087 18.88 58.40 -14.72
N LEU A 1088 17.88 57.54 -14.48
CA LEU A 1088 16.53 58.02 -14.13
C LEU A 1088 15.57 56.87 -13.79
N ASP A 1089 14.87 57.02 -12.67
CA ASP A 1089 13.57 56.39 -12.45
C ASP A 1089 12.47 57.12 -13.26
N ASP A 1090 11.33 56.43 -13.39
CA ASP A 1090 9.99 56.97 -13.59
C ASP A 1090 9.47 57.38 -15.00
N ASN A 1091 8.24 56.89 -15.25
CA ASN A 1091 7.19 57.40 -16.15
C ASN A 1091 7.26 57.22 -17.69
N ASN A 1092 6.46 56.24 -18.15
CA ASN A 1092 5.26 56.41 -18.99
C ASN A 1092 5.29 57.05 -20.40
N ASN A 1093 4.54 56.40 -21.29
CA ASN A 1093 3.85 56.91 -22.50
C ASN A 1093 4.61 57.16 -23.81
N ASN A 1094 4.20 56.33 -24.78
CA ASN A 1094 3.74 56.69 -26.14
C ASN A 1094 4.68 57.10 -27.28
N SER A 1095 4.26 56.56 -28.43
CA SER A 1095 4.17 57.16 -29.77
C SER A 1095 5.43 57.29 -30.63
N ASP A 1096 5.36 56.48 -31.70
CA ASP A 1096 5.38 56.93 -33.09
C ASP A 1096 6.71 57.34 -33.76
N ASN A 1097 7.12 56.40 -34.62
CA ASN A 1097 7.31 56.58 -36.07
C ASN A 1097 8.66 57.07 -36.61
N ASN A 1098 9.10 56.25 -37.57
CA ASN A 1098 9.80 56.62 -38.81
C ASN A 1098 11.28 57.07 -38.71
N SER A 1099 12.14 56.72 -39.67
CA SER A 1099 11.99 55.77 -40.79
C SER A 1099 13.38 55.50 -41.40
N ASP A 1100 13.41 54.58 -42.37
CA ASP A 1100 14.41 54.50 -43.44
C ASP A 1100 15.81 53.99 -43.09
N HIS A 1101 16.51 53.27 -43.98
CA HIS A 1101 16.08 52.23 -44.94
C HIS A 1101 17.37 51.50 -45.41
N ASP A 1102 17.18 50.34 -46.05
CA ASP A 1102 18.13 49.64 -46.93
C ASP A 1102 19.43 49.08 -46.31
N ASP A 1103 19.64 47.77 -46.16
CA ASP A 1103 19.54 46.62 -47.10
C ASP A 1103 20.87 46.29 -47.80
N LYS A 1104 21.36 45.04 -47.57
CA LYS A 1104 22.05 44.18 -48.55
C LYS A 1104 22.41 42.78 -48.02
N SER A 1105 21.56 41.83 -48.42
CA SER A 1105 21.81 40.41 -48.76
C SER A 1105 23.25 39.92 -49.03
N VAL A 1106 23.56 38.67 -48.62
CA VAL A 1106 23.80 37.46 -49.47
C VAL A 1106 23.54 36.23 -48.54
N GLU A 1107 22.46 35.44 -48.64
CA GLU A 1107 22.09 34.39 -49.62
C GLU A 1107 22.84 33.03 -49.49
N LEU A 1108 22.09 31.94 -49.20
CA LEU A 1108 22.36 30.54 -49.61
C LEU A 1108 21.09 29.68 -49.39
N GLU A 1109 20.95 28.59 -50.14
CA GLU A 1109 19.64 28.04 -50.58
C GLU A 1109 18.97 26.97 -49.69
N VAL A 1110 17.66 26.81 -49.89
CA VAL A 1110 16.78 25.73 -49.39
C VAL A 1110 16.74 24.57 -50.41
N PRO A 1111 16.32 23.34 -50.03
CA PRO A 1111 14.93 22.90 -50.31
C PRO A 1111 14.37 21.97 -49.20
N ASP A 1112 13.07 21.66 -49.08
CA ASP A 1112 11.80 22.13 -49.65
C ASP A 1112 10.69 21.60 -48.74
N LEU A 1113 9.49 22.19 -48.76
CA LEU A 1113 8.21 21.48 -48.98
C LEU A 1113 7.00 22.44 -48.91
N GLU A 1114 5.96 22.13 -49.68
CA GLU A 1114 4.90 23.06 -50.09
C GLU A 1114 3.77 23.28 -49.05
N GLU A 1115 3.05 24.40 -49.24
CA GLU A 1115 1.81 24.84 -48.56
C GLU A 1115 0.58 23.98 -48.99
N VAL A 1116 -0.73 24.29 -48.88
CA VAL A 1116 -1.62 25.49 -48.77
C VAL A 1116 -2.99 25.00 -48.21
N GLU A 1117 -4.02 25.75 -47.79
CA GLU A 1117 -4.43 27.17 -47.76
C GLU A 1117 -4.98 27.51 -46.33
N GLY A 1118 -5.33 28.74 -45.91
CA GLY A 1118 -5.21 30.08 -46.49
C GLY A 1118 -6.20 31.09 -45.85
N PHE A 1119 -5.88 32.40 -45.99
CA PHE A 1119 -6.73 33.63 -45.94
C PHE A 1119 -7.92 33.82 -44.95
N ASP A 1120 -8.33 35.04 -44.56
CA ASP A 1120 -7.67 36.32 -44.20
C ASP A 1120 -8.76 37.25 -43.58
N SER A 1121 -8.33 38.18 -42.72
CA SER A 1121 -8.95 39.46 -42.31
C SER A 1121 -10.48 39.62 -42.09
N GLN A 1122 -10.86 40.17 -40.92
CA GLN A 1122 -11.38 41.57 -40.82
C GLN A 1122 -11.53 42.10 -39.38
N LYS A 1123 -11.43 43.44 -39.25
CA LYS A 1123 -11.43 44.21 -37.99
C LYS A 1123 -12.82 44.78 -37.65
N VAL A 1124 -13.20 44.82 -36.36
CA VAL A 1124 -14.10 45.87 -35.80
C VAL A 1124 -13.62 46.30 -34.40
N LYS A 1125 -13.87 47.56 -34.01
CA LYS A 1125 -13.28 48.28 -32.86
C LYS A 1125 -14.17 48.34 -31.60
N MET A 1126 -13.49 48.45 -30.44
CA MET A 1126 -13.75 49.28 -29.23
C MET A 1126 -15.20 49.63 -28.77
N SER A 1127 -15.52 49.23 -27.53
CA SER A 1127 -16.02 50.06 -26.41
C SER A 1127 -16.13 49.15 -25.16
N GLY A 1128 -16.12 49.58 -23.89
CA GLY A 1128 -15.94 50.88 -23.24
C GLY A 1128 -16.01 50.71 -21.71
N LYS A 1129 -15.33 51.60 -20.98
CA LYS A 1129 -15.10 51.72 -19.51
C LYS A 1129 -16.20 51.34 -18.46
N ASP A 1130 -15.70 51.23 -17.22
CA ASP A 1130 -16.33 51.48 -15.90
C ASP A 1130 -17.23 50.41 -15.24
N ASN A 1131 -16.75 49.76 -14.17
CA ASN A 1131 -16.94 50.29 -12.80
C ASN A 1131 -16.20 49.53 -11.68
N ILE A 1132 -15.93 50.25 -10.58
CA ILE A 1132 -15.32 49.75 -9.33
C ILE A 1132 -16.41 49.57 -8.28
N SER A 1133 -16.44 48.43 -7.57
CA SER A 1133 -17.01 48.38 -6.21
C SER A 1133 -16.34 47.33 -5.34
N LYS A 1134 -15.75 47.80 -4.23
CA LYS A 1134 -15.26 46.99 -3.10
C LYS A 1134 -16.39 46.14 -2.52
N TYR A 1135 -16.08 44.97 -1.96
CA TYR A 1135 -16.35 44.70 -0.55
C TYR A 1135 -15.37 43.65 0.01
N ARG A 1136 -14.87 43.94 1.21
CA ARG A 1136 -13.95 43.12 2.00
C ARG A 1136 -14.79 42.12 2.80
N VAL A 1137 -14.29 40.91 3.02
CA VAL A 1137 -14.71 40.05 4.13
C VAL A 1137 -13.44 39.63 4.88
N GLU A 1138 -13.38 40.01 6.14
CA GLU A 1138 -12.29 39.67 7.06
C GLU A 1138 -12.52 38.25 7.61
N TYR A 1139 -11.43 37.54 7.90
CA TYR A 1139 -11.46 36.32 8.70
C TYR A 1139 -10.76 36.65 10.02
N ASP A 1140 -11.53 36.65 11.10
CA ASP A 1140 -11.02 36.90 12.45
C ASP A 1140 -10.07 35.78 12.89
N TYR A 1141 -8.96 36.19 13.50
CA TYR A 1141 -8.08 35.36 14.31
C TYR A 1141 -8.38 35.67 15.78
N ASP A 1142 -8.99 34.73 16.50
CA ASP A 1142 -9.04 34.78 17.96
C ASP A 1142 -7.85 33.98 18.53
N ASP A 1143 -6.86 34.71 19.04
CA ASP A 1143 -5.87 34.20 19.99
C ASP A 1143 -6.53 34.09 21.38
N GLU A 1144 -6.42 32.93 22.03
CA GLU A 1144 -6.36 32.88 23.50
C GLU A 1144 -5.19 31.98 23.92
N SER A 1145 -4.21 32.63 24.55
CA SER A 1145 -3.09 32.05 25.28
C SER A 1145 -3.51 31.64 26.69
N GLU A 1146 -2.93 30.58 27.24
CA GLU A 1146 -2.37 30.61 28.61
C GLU A 1146 -1.39 29.44 28.84
N ASP A 1147 -0.49 29.65 29.80
CA ASP A 1147 0.69 28.82 30.08
C ASP A 1147 0.39 27.59 30.95
N ASP A 1148 1.27 26.58 30.96
CA ASP A 1148 2.10 26.27 32.16
C ASP A 1148 2.96 24.99 32.07
N GLU A 1149 4.18 25.18 32.57
CA GLU A 1149 5.20 24.31 33.20
C GLU A 1149 5.19 22.75 33.12
N ILE A 1150 6.36 22.22 32.69
CA ILE A 1150 7.30 21.34 33.44
C ILE A 1150 6.70 20.29 34.42
N ASP A 1151 6.93 18.98 34.18
CA ASP A 1151 8.01 18.19 34.83
C ASP A 1151 8.07 16.71 34.36
N SER A 1152 9.26 16.09 34.50
CA SER A 1152 9.64 14.66 34.35
C SER A 1152 9.51 13.92 33.00
#